data_AF-A0A3M6V6M6-F1
#
_entry.id   AF-A0A3M6V6M6-F1
#
_cell.length_a   1.000
_cell.length_b   1.000
_cell.length_c   1.000
_cell.angle_alpha   90.00
_cell.angle_beta   90.00
_cell.angle_gamma   90.00
#
_symmetry.space_group_name_H-M   'P 1'
#
loop_
_entity.id
_entity.type
_entity.pdbx_description
1 polymer ?
#
loop_
_entity_poly.entity_id
_entity_poly.type
_entity_poly.pdbx_seq_one_letter_code
_entity_poly.pdbx_strand_id
1 'polypeptide(L)'
;MAEAHQAIGVYGEHKRGMELLYSDEGIRVSFTIPPPHAIRRSVVRECFHLQRALQRGVYPAPPFVAILTVIAVSVIVVLSPTDSWWRNGSISVVVWQIGNVLVPYSHLLPNSIYVAYLAAWTAFLGLLGLMAVQRLFLRLLLSYRGWLYLAPKETSSIVIIWAALLKIFGGRNPLTYSFQDALPRLPLPSLKDTVKRYLKSVHPLLTSKEYEEVEHMANEFVHKEGPKFQFYLYLKSWWSSNYVTDWWEKYVYLKGRSSLMINSNYYALPGANLNFTLTTKPLALAATLVHEFLLFKQDLDREHLAPQLIRGIVPLCMSQYQRIFSCTRIPGREIDTIKLYHHKSKHIAVFCHGRVFKMPLFEKGQYGKLLSKFEIQRQFEWIETMALSMDASTKAEENLAALTAAGRIEWAENREQFLSSGINKRSLEAIESAVFVVVLQNEMAEDWTLMGKDLIHGSGGNRWFDKSFNLVIYKNSVAGINAEHAWADAPVMAHAWEQVYTKQCYTMPYDKNGDTRVLSEKERASKLPPCRLLQWDFSSGLDQAVLKSLEDAGKAISDFDLKVISHTEYGKGLIKKFRVSPDAFIQMALQLAYYRNSGTITQTYESSMTRLYRNGRTETVRPVTNESKAFVFGMMDSKLSDGEKLKLLQRACDVHQDNYRNAMSGKGIDRHLFTLYCVSVGFGIESPFLNNALSRPWRLSTSQQPQQQTENWHLVEKALEGSKFSIEDARCPGGGFGPVAEDGYGVSYMIAGENMLGFHISSKKACPSTSSDKFADDIEQALADLKSLWHPKE
;
A
#
# COMPACT_ATOMS: atom_id res chain seq x y z
N MET A 1 7.76 -11.33 -13.76
CA MET A 1 6.34 -11.47 -14.15
C MET A 1 5.79 -10.08 -14.39
N ALA A 2 6.33 -9.40 -15.40
CA ALA A 2 6.37 -7.95 -15.66
C ALA A 2 7.55 -7.29 -14.96
N GLU A 3 7.55 -7.31 -13.62
CA GLU A 3 8.61 -6.68 -12.82
C GLU A 3 9.79 -7.65 -12.46
N ALA A 4 9.73 -8.92 -12.86
CA ALA A 4 10.68 -9.96 -12.39
C ALA A 4 11.74 -10.44 -13.40
N HIS A 5 12.02 -9.65 -14.45
CA HIS A 5 13.03 -9.99 -15.47
C HIS A 5 14.46 -9.55 -15.13
N GLN A 6 14.72 -8.94 -13.96
CA GLN A 6 15.97 -8.17 -13.73
C GLN A 6 16.82 -8.60 -12.52
N ALA A 7 16.77 -9.86 -12.06
CA ALA A 7 17.45 -10.24 -10.80
C ALA A 7 18.50 -11.36 -10.95
N ILE A 8 19.79 -11.02 -11.09
CA ILE A 8 20.96 -11.91 -10.82
C ILE A 8 22.11 -11.08 -10.17
N GLY A 9 22.75 -11.60 -9.11
CA GLY A 9 23.97 -11.02 -8.46
C GLY A 9 23.80 -10.64 -6.96
N VAL A 10 24.75 -10.96 -6.07
CA VAL A 10 24.51 -11.28 -4.64
C VAL A 10 25.64 -10.87 -3.64
N TYR A 11 25.20 -10.34 -2.47
CA TYR A 11 25.69 -10.31 -1.05
C TYR A 11 26.79 -9.32 -0.55
N GLY A 12 26.46 -8.65 0.57
CA GLY A 12 27.37 -8.13 1.61
C GLY A 12 26.66 -7.24 2.67
N GLU A 13 26.84 -7.50 3.97
CA GLU A 13 26.11 -6.95 5.14
C GLU A 13 26.63 -5.59 5.69
N HIS A 14 25.83 -4.86 6.51
CA HIS A 14 26.27 -4.42 7.86
C HIS A 14 25.19 -3.79 8.77
N LYS A 15 25.40 -4.02 10.08
CA LYS A 15 24.52 -3.76 11.24
C LYS A 15 24.74 -2.35 11.82
N ARG A 16 23.68 -1.81 12.45
CA ARG A 16 23.69 -0.54 13.20
C ARG A 16 24.39 -0.67 14.56
N GLY A 17 25.07 0.39 14.98
CA GLY A 17 25.00 0.82 16.38
C GLY A 17 26.28 1.14 17.15
N MET A 18 27.39 1.55 16.53
CA MET A 18 28.49 2.25 17.22
C MET A 18 29.14 3.23 16.22
N GLU A 19 29.36 4.47 16.63
CA GLU A 19 30.23 5.41 15.91
C GLU A 19 31.61 5.32 16.58
N LEU A 20 32.50 4.53 15.99
CA LEU A 20 33.91 4.44 16.38
C LEU A 20 34.66 5.49 15.57
N LEU A 21 35.03 6.60 16.21
CA LEU A 21 35.97 7.56 15.64
C LEU A 21 37.39 7.02 15.89
N TYR A 22 38.05 6.59 14.83
CA TYR A 22 39.48 6.26 14.86
C TYR A 22 40.28 7.57 14.70
N SER A 23 41.10 7.91 15.69
CA SER A 23 42.22 8.83 15.53
C SER A 23 43.51 8.11 15.91
N ASP A 24 44.65 8.60 15.41
CA ASP A 24 45.99 8.02 15.62
C ASP A 24 46.46 7.99 17.09
N GLU A 25 45.60 8.38 18.04
CA GLU A 25 45.85 8.44 19.49
C GLU A 25 45.02 7.42 20.32
N GLY A 26 44.24 6.53 19.67
CA GLY A 26 43.50 5.45 20.34
C GLY A 26 41.97 5.63 20.41
N ILE A 27 41.27 4.56 20.84
CA ILE A 27 39.79 4.46 20.82
C ILE A 27 39.18 5.40 21.89
N ARG A 28 38.55 6.50 21.47
CA ARG A 28 37.65 7.28 22.34
C ARG A 28 36.22 6.78 22.23
N VAL A 29 35.72 6.15 23.30
CA VAL A 29 34.29 5.85 23.46
C VAL A 29 33.63 7.03 24.18
N SER A 30 32.93 7.89 23.46
CA SER A 30 32.12 8.96 24.08
C SER A 30 30.69 8.46 24.35
N PHE A 31 30.32 8.35 25.62
CA PHE A 31 28.94 8.09 26.02
C PHE A 31 28.19 9.42 26.15
N THR A 32 27.35 9.75 25.19
CA THR A 32 26.45 10.90 25.31
C THR A 32 25.24 10.49 26.16
N ILE A 33 25.28 10.78 27.47
CA ILE A 33 24.12 10.58 28.34
C ILE A 33 23.03 11.59 27.91
N PRO A 34 21.84 11.13 27.47
CA PRO A 34 20.76 12.06 27.11
C PRO A 34 20.33 12.86 28.34
N PRO A 35 19.97 14.13 28.20
CA PRO A 35 19.50 14.92 29.33
C PRO A 35 18.26 14.27 29.98
N PRO A 36 18.00 14.46 31.29
CA PRO A 36 16.97 13.74 32.04
C PRO A 36 15.55 13.82 31.42
N HIS A 37 15.24 14.93 30.74
CA HIS A 37 13.97 15.10 30.04
C HIS A 37 13.85 14.21 28.79
N ALA A 38 14.96 13.91 28.10
CA ALA A 38 15.01 13.00 26.96
C ALA A 38 14.86 11.55 27.42
N ILE A 39 15.49 11.19 28.54
CA ILE A 39 15.29 9.89 29.21
C ILE A 39 13.82 9.74 29.62
N ARG A 40 13.22 10.72 30.31
CA ARG A 40 11.79 10.70 30.68
C ARG A 40 10.88 10.56 29.46
N ARG A 41 11.15 11.25 28.35
CA ARG A 41 10.38 11.10 27.10
C ARG A 41 10.52 9.71 26.51
N SER A 42 11.74 9.16 26.51
CA SER A 42 12.00 7.80 26.07
C SER A 42 11.21 6.82 26.94
N VAL A 43 11.30 6.94 28.26
CA VAL A 43 10.57 6.09 29.22
C VAL A 43 9.07 6.21 29.05
N VAL A 44 8.49 7.42 29.00
CA VAL A 44 7.04 7.61 28.80
C VAL A 44 6.58 6.99 27.47
N ARG A 45 7.37 7.16 26.42
CA ARG A 45 7.07 6.60 25.11
C ARG A 45 7.20 5.07 25.10
N GLU A 46 8.23 4.53 25.73
CA GLU A 46 8.40 3.09 25.95
C GLU A 46 7.27 2.53 26.82
N CYS A 47 6.79 3.26 27.83
CA CYS A 47 5.60 2.90 28.60
C CYS A 47 4.35 2.86 27.73
N PHE A 48 4.13 3.82 26.83
CA PHE A 48 3.03 3.76 25.86
C PHE A 48 3.21 2.61 24.86
N HIS A 49 4.43 2.30 24.43
CA HIS A 49 4.71 1.13 23.58
C HIS A 49 4.45 -0.19 24.33
N LEU A 50 4.85 -0.27 25.59
CA LEU A 50 4.59 -1.40 26.48
C LEU A 50 3.10 -1.55 26.74
N GLN A 51 2.39 -0.47 27.08
CA GLN A 51 0.93 -0.47 27.26
C GLN A 51 0.21 -0.96 26.00
N ARG A 52 0.66 -0.53 24.81
CA ARG A 52 0.09 -0.99 23.53
C ARG A 52 0.47 -2.43 23.20
N ALA A 53 1.70 -2.84 23.47
CA ALA A 53 2.11 -4.24 23.35
C ALA A 53 1.29 -5.13 24.28
N LEU A 54 1.00 -4.67 25.50
CA LEU A 54 0.09 -5.32 26.45
C LEU A 54 -1.34 -5.30 25.94
N GLN A 55 -1.88 -4.18 25.43
CA GLN A 55 -3.22 -4.09 24.84
C GLN A 55 -3.41 -5.05 23.66
N ARG A 56 -2.42 -5.14 22.76
CA ARG A 56 -2.40 -6.13 21.67
C ARG A 56 -2.25 -7.55 22.20
N GLY A 57 -1.40 -7.71 23.22
CA GLY A 57 -1.21 -8.94 23.97
C GLY A 57 -2.48 -9.44 24.64
N VAL A 58 -3.34 -8.52 25.07
CA VAL A 58 -4.57 -8.81 25.79
C VAL A 58 -5.85 -8.64 24.95
N TYR A 59 -5.76 -8.36 23.64
CA TYR A 59 -6.91 -8.35 22.74
C TYR A 59 -7.39 -9.78 22.39
N PRO A 60 -8.70 -10.08 22.46
CA PRO A 60 -9.84 -9.15 22.48
C PRO A 60 -10.41 -8.76 23.85
N ALA A 61 -9.77 -9.13 24.96
CA ALA A 61 -10.16 -8.65 26.27
C ALA A 61 -9.62 -7.23 26.53
N PRO A 62 -10.40 -6.31 27.12
CA PRO A 62 -9.84 -5.04 27.56
C PRO A 62 -8.80 -5.25 28.67
N PRO A 63 -7.69 -4.47 28.73
CA PRO A 63 -6.67 -4.61 29.77
C PRO A 63 -7.21 -4.49 31.20
N PHE A 64 -8.25 -3.68 31.42
CA PHE A 64 -8.86 -3.58 32.74
C PHE A 64 -9.59 -4.87 33.14
N VAL A 65 -10.22 -5.57 32.19
CA VAL A 65 -10.85 -6.88 32.46
C VAL A 65 -9.78 -7.89 32.81
N ALA A 66 -8.67 -7.90 32.08
CA ALA A 66 -7.50 -8.74 32.39
C ALA A 66 -7.01 -8.52 33.84
N ILE A 67 -6.85 -7.25 34.24
CA ILE A 67 -6.42 -6.88 35.60
C ILE A 67 -7.48 -7.30 36.63
N LEU A 68 -8.76 -7.02 36.39
CA LEU A 68 -9.84 -7.39 37.29
C LEU A 68 -9.95 -8.92 37.45
N THR A 69 -9.76 -9.69 36.38
CA THR A 69 -9.72 -11.16 36.44
C THR A 69 -8.55 -11.64 37.28
N VAL A 70 -7.35 -11.08 37.09
CA VAL A 70 -6.17 -11.43 37.91
C VAL A 70 -6.41 -11.11 39.38
N ILE A 71 -6.96 -9.92 39.69
CA ILE A 71 -7.30 -9.53 41.07
C ILE A 71 -8.37 -10.46 41.65
N ALA A 72 -9.45 -10.71 40.93
CA ALA A 72 -10.55 -11.55 41.39
C ALA A 72 -10.09 -13.00 41.67
N VAL A 73 -9.33 -13.60 40.76
CA VAL A 73 -8.77 -14.95 40.95
C VAL A 73 -7.81 -14.95 42.15
N SER A 74 -6.96 -13.94 42.27
CA SER A 74 -6.03 -13.84 43.41
C SER A 74 -6.78 -13.74 44.74
N VAL A 75 -7.82 -12.91 44.83
CA VAL A 75 -8.67 -12.77 46.03
C VAL A 75 -9.38 -14.08 46.34
N ILE A 76 -9.97 -14.75 45.34
CA ILE A 76 -10.63 -16.04 45.53
C ILE A 76 -9.65 -17.07 46.09
N VAL A 77 -8.46 -17.19 45.50
CA VAL A 77 -7.44 -18.15 45.96
C VAL A 77 -6.94 -17.79 47.36
N VAL A 78 -6.76 -16.51 47.69
CA VAL A 78 -6.31 -16.03 49.00
C VAL A 78 -7.37 -16.17 50.10
N LEU A 79 -8.66 -16.15 49.76
CA LEU A 79 -9.75 -16.37 50.72
C LEU A 79 -10.20 -17.84 50.81
N SER A 80 -9.81 -18.68 49.85
CA SER A 80 -10.19 -20.09 49.85
C SER A 80 -9.50 -20.88 50.99
N PRO A 81 -10.19 -21.87 51.59
CA PRO A 81 -9.62 -22.78 52.57
C PRO A 81 -8.33 -23.47 52.08
N THR A 82 -7.41 -23.79 52.98
CA THR A 82 -6.11 -24.40 52.64
C THR A 82 -6.25 -25.76 51.96
N ASP A 83 -7.30 -26.51 52.29
CA ASP A 83 -7.66 -27.81 51.73
C ASP A 83 -8.46 -27.71 50.41
N SER A 84 -8.84 -26.50 49.98
CA SER A 84 -9.60 -26.31 48.75
C SER A 84 -8.82 -26.69 47.49
N TRP A 85 -9.56 -27.04 46.43
CA TRP A 85 -9.00 -27.34 45.12
C TRP A 85 -8.10 -26.23 44.56
N TRP A 86 -8.40 -24.96 44.86
CA TRP A 86 -7.61 -23.81 44.44
C TRP A 86 -6.18 -23.79 45.01
N ARG A 87 -5.98 -24.41 46.19
CA ARG A 87 -4.69 -24.41 46.90
C ARG A 87 -3.99 -25.75 46.91
N ASN A 88 -4.74 -26.85 46.89
CA ASN A 88 -4.21 -28.22 46.97
C ASN A 88 -4.55 -29.10 45.76
N GLY A 89 -5.14 -28.55 44.69
CA GLY A 89 -5.39 -29.29 43.45
C GLY A 89 -4.12 -29.60 42.65
N SER A 90 -4.23 -30.46 41.65
CA SER A 90 -3.08 -30.89 40.84
C SER A 90 -2.33 -29.74 40.14
N ILE A 91 -3.05 -28.68 39.74
CA ILE A 91 -2.46 -27.48 39.11
C ILE A 91 -1.70 -26.65 40.15
N SER A 92 -2.23 -26.49 41.36
CA SER A 92 -1.58 -25.65 42.38
C SER A 92 -0.26 -26.28 42.83
N VAL A 93 -0.18 -27.62 42.94
CA VAL A 93 1.07 -28.33 43.25
C VAL A 93 2.19 -27.97 42.25
N VAL A 94 1.86 -27.95 40.95
CA VAL A 94 2.81 -27.55 39.88
C VAL A 94 3.19 -26.08 40.02
N VAL A 95 2.22 -25.19 40.29
CA VAL A 95 2.46 -23.75 40.52
C VAL A 95 3.40 -23.53 41.71
N TRP A 96 3.20 -24.25 42.81
CA TRP A 96 4.08 -24.22 43.99
C TRP A 96 5.50 -24.67 43.67
N GLN A 97 5.65 -25.78 42.93
CA GLN A 97 6.97 -26.29 42.52
C GLN A 97 7.72 -25.29 41.64
N ILE A 98 7.06 -24.76 40.61
CA ILE A 98 7.64 -23.75 39.71
C ILE A 98 7.95 -22.46 40.49
N GLY A 99 7.02 -22.01 41.32
CA GLY A 99 7.16 -20.79 42.11
C GLY A 99 8.34 -20.84 43.09
N ASN A 100 8.55 -21.99 43.73
CA ASN A 100 9.66 -22.21 44.67
C ASN A 100 11.02 -22.27 43.95
N VAL A 101 11.04 -22.71 42.69
CA VAL A 101 12.27 -22.68 41.86
C VAL A 101 12.57 -21.27 41.35
N LEU A 102 11.55 -20.52 40.93
CA LEU A 102 11.71 -19.18 40.33
C LEU A 102 11.91 -18.07 41.37
N VAL A 103 11.50 -18.27 42.62
CA VAL A 103 11.60 -17.27 43.70
C VAL A 103 12.46 -17.84 44.84
N PRO A 104 13.80 -17.68 44.78
CA PRO A 104 14.73 -18.32 45.71
C PRO A 104 14.55 -17.96 47.20
N TYR A 105 13.81 -16.88 47.49
CA TYR A 105 13.56 -16.36 48.84
C TYR A 105 12.08 -16.43 49.25
N SER A 106 11.29 -17.32 48.65
CA SER A 106 9.85 -17.44 48.95
C SER A 106 9.54 -17.68 50.43
N HIS A 107 10.44 -18.37 51.14
CA HIS A 107 10.36 -18.65 52.58
C HIS A 107 10.43 -17.41 53.48
N LEU A 108 10.91 -16.26 52.98
CA LEU A 108 10.96 -15.00 53.73
C LEU A 108 9.66 -14.19 53.63
N LEU A 109 8.73 -14.58 52.75
CA LEU A 109 7.46 -13.88 52.55
C LEU A 109 6.36 -14.48 53.45
N PRO A 110 5.45 -13.67 54.00
CA PRO A 110 4.24 -14.17 54.63
C PRO A 110 3.46 -15.08 53.67
N ASN A 111 3.00 -16.24 54.15
CA ASN A 111 2.31 -17.24 53.32
C ASN A 111 1.13 -16.65 52.52
N SER A 112 0.38 -15.71 53.09
CA SER A 112 -0.72 -15.03 52.40
C SER A 112 -0.25 -14.18 51.20
N ILE A 113 0.88 -13.48 51.33
CA ILE A 113 1.48 -12.67 50.26
C ILE A 113 2.05 -13.56 49.17
N TYR A 114 2.70 -14.66 49.54
CA TYR A 114 3.26 -15.59 48.58
C TYR A 114 2.17 -16.33 47.79
N VAL A 115 1.09 -16.76 48.45
CA VAL A 115 -0.10 -17.33 47.78
C VAL A 115 -0.73 -16.31 46.84
N ALA A 116 -0.88 -15.05 47.26
CA ALA A 116 -1.41 -13.99 46.40
C ALA A 116 -0.55 -13.77 45.16
N TYR A 117 0.78 -13.75 45.31
CA TYR A 117 1.73 -13.62 44.21
C TYR A 117 1.61 -14.79 43.21
N LEU A 118 1.62 -16.03 43.71
CA LEU A 118 1.49 -17.22 42.86
C LEU A 118 0.13 -17.26 42.15
N ALA A 119 -0.95 -16.89 42.84
CA ALA A 119 -2.29 -16.80 42.26
C ALA A 119 -2.36 -15.73 41.17
N ALA A 120 -1.77 -14.56 41.39
CA ALA A 120 -1.72 -13.47 40.41
C ALA A 120 -0.93 -13.87 39.16
N TRP A 121 0.24 -14.51 39.34
CA TRP A 121 1.04 -15.02 38.23
C TRP A 121 0.33 -16.11 37.44
N THR A 122 -0.29 -17.06 38.13
CA THR A 122 -1.04 -18.15 37.49
C THR A 122 -2.26 -17.62 36.74
N ALA A 123 -2.99 -16.67 37.32
CA ALA A 123 -4.11 -16.01 36.66
C ALA A 123 -3.66 -15.23 35.42
N PHE A 124 -2.52 -14.53 35.49
CA PHE A 124 -1.96 -13.80 34.37
C PHE A 124 -1.51 -14.74 33.23
N LEU A 125 -0.80 -15.83 33.55
CA LEU A 125 -0.38 -16.85 32.57
C LEU A 125 -1.59 -17.58 31.98
N GLY A 126 -2.58 -17.93 32.80
CA GLY A 126 -3.82 -18.55 32.36
C GLY A 126 -4.60 -17.63 31.41
N LEU A 127 -4.63 -16.33 31.70
CA LEU A 127 -5.21 -15.34 30.81
C LEU A 127 -4.44 -15.30 29.48
N LEU A 128 -3.11 -15.18 29.49
CA LEU A 128 -2.30 -15.22 28.26
C LEU A 128 -2.55 -16.50 27.44
N GLY A 129 -2.71 -17.64 28.11
CA GLY A 129 -3.08 -18.92 27.49
C GLY A 129 -4.47 -18.89 26.84
N LEU A 130 -5.50 -18.46 27.58
CA LEU A 130 -6.87 -18.30 27.07
C LEU A 130 -6.89 -17.40 25.83
N MET A 131 -6.08 -16.35 25.86
CA MET A 131 -5.94 -15.38 24.80
C MET A 131 -5.24 -15.91 23.57
N ALA A 132 -4.18 -16.71 23.76
CA ALA A 132 -3.57 -17.46 22.67
C ALA A 132 -4.57 -18.43 22.02
N VAL A 133 -5.39 -19.13 22.82
CA VAL A 133 -6.47 -20.00 22.34
C VAL A 133 -7.51 -19.21 21.56
N GLN A 134 -7.96 -18.06 22.07
CA GLN A 134 -8.93 -17.22 21.37
C GLN A 134 -8.39 -16.68 20.04
N ARG A 135 -7.11 -16.28 19.99
CA ARG A 135 -6.47 -15.88 18.72
C ARG A 135 -6.34 -17.05 17.75
N LEU A 136 -6.04 -18.26 18.24
CA LEU A 136 -6.04 -19.46 17.41
C LEU A 136 -7.43 -19.74 16.84
N PHE A 137 -8.48 -19.62 17.67
CA PHE A 137 -9.86 -19.77 17.23
C PHE A 137 -10.25 -18.73 16.19
N LEU A 138 -9.93 -17.44 16.42
CA LEU A 138 -10.11 -16.39 15.42
C LEU A 138 -9.34 -16.69 14.12
N ARG A 139 -8.11 -17.20 14.21
CA ARG A 139 -7.34 -17.61 13.03
C ARG A 139 -8.03 -18.73 12.27
N LEU A 140 -8.59 -19.72 12.95
CA LEU A 140 -9.35 -20.80 12.32
C LEU A 140 -10.59 -20.25 11.61
N LEU A 141 -11.35 -19.36 12.26
CA LEU A 141 -12.48 -18.67 11.63
C LEU A 141 -12.02 -17.89 10.39
N LEU A 142 -10.97 -17.08 10.48
CA LEU A 142 -10.44 -16.27 9.38
C LEU A 142 -9.79 -17.11 8.25
N SER A 143 -9.47 -18.37 8.54
CA SER A 143 -8.97 -19.34 7.54
C SER A 143 -10.10 -19.90 6.67
N TYR A 144 -11.35 -19.82 7.11
CA TYR A 144 -12.49 -20.27 6.31
C TYR A 144 -12.76 -19.31 5.13
N ARG A 145 -12.81 -19.88 3.91
CA ARG A 145 -12.95 -19.13 2.66
C ARG A 145 -14.24 -19.41 1.89
N GLY A 146 -15.12 -20.28 2.39
CA GLY A 146 -16.35 -20.63 1.67
C GLY A 146 -17.25 -19.43 1.36
N TRP A 147 -17.21 -18.39 2.21
CA TRP A 147 -17.95 -17.15 2.01
C TRP A 147 -17.57 -16.38 0.73
N LEU A 148 -16.35 -16.56 0.19
CA LEU A 148 -15.93 -15.91 -1.06
C LEU A 148 -16.60 -16.51 -2.30
N TYR A 149 -17.02 -17.78 -2.21
CA TYR A 149 -17.54 -18.55 -3.33
C TYR A 149 -19.07 -18.55 -3.40
N LEU A 150 -19.76 -17.99 -2.40
CA LEU A 150 -21.21 -17.81 -2.47
C LEU A 150 -21.57 -16.78 -3.54
N ALA A 151 -22.63 -17.06 -4.30
CA ALA A 151 -23.22 -16.05 -5.18
C ALA A 151 -23.82 -14.90 -4.34
N PRO A 152 -23.92 -13.66 -4.86
CA PRO A 152 -24.38 -12.50 -4.08
C PRO A 152 -25.75 -12.64 -3.41
N LYS A 153 -26.64 -13.49 -3.94
CA LYS A 153 -27.98 -13.76 -3.40
C LYS A 153 -28.09 -15.10 -2.67
N GLU A 154 -27.02 -15.89 -2.67
CA GLU A 154 -27.00 -17.20 -2.04
C GLU A 154 -26.76 -17.05 -0.55
N THR A 155 -27.59 -17.70 0.25
CA THR A 155 -27.46 -17.73 1.71
C THR A 155 -27.01 -19.12 2.14
N SER A 156 -26.04 -19.17 3.04
CA SER A 156 -25.55 -20.42 3.64
C SER A 156 -25.58 -20.28 5.15
N SER A 157 -26.29 -21.18 5.82
CA SER A 157 -26.37 -21.21 7.29
C SER A 157 -24.98 -21.30 7.91
N ILE A 158 -24.05 -22.04 7.29
CA ILE A 158 -22.65 -22.14 7.73
C ILE A 158 -21.97 -20.78 7.70
N VAL A 159 -22.15 -20.01 6.61
CA VAL A 159 -21.54 -18.67 6.48
C VAL A 159 -22.18 -17.67 7.45
N ILE A 160 -23.49 -17.76 7.68
CA ILE A 160 -24.19 -16.89 8.65
C ILE A 160 -23.68 -17.16 10.06
N ILE A 161 -23.60 -18.43 10.47
CA ILE A 161 -23.07 -18.83 11.79
C ILE A 161 -21.60 -18.42 11.92
N TRP A 162 -20.78 -18.67 10.90
CA TRP A 162 -19.38 -18.25 10.87
C TRP A 162 -19.23 -16.73 11.04
N ALA A 163 -20.03 -15.94 10.32
CA ALA A 163 -20.00 -14.48 10.41
C ALA A 163 -20.43 -13.98 11.80
N ALA A 164 -21.45 -14.61 12.40
CA ALA A 164 -21.87 -14.32 13.77
C ALA A 164 -20.76 -14.63 14.79
N LEU A 165 -20.12 -15.80 14.68
CA LEU A 165 -18.98 -16.17 15.52
C LEU A 165 -17.83 -15.17 15.35
N LEU A 166 -17.48 -14.80 14.11
CA LEU A 166 -16.40 -13.85 13.88
C LEU A 166 -16.68 -12.48 14.52
N LYS A 167 -17.93 -12.00 14.47
CA LYS A 167 -18.33 -10.76 15.18
C LYS A 167 -18.26 -10.89 16.70
N ILE A 168 -18.69 -12.02 17.26
CA ILE A 168 -18.66 -12.26 18.70
C ILE A 168 -17.21 -12.32 19.22
N PHE A 169 -16.36 -13.11 18.57
CA PHE A 169 -14.99 -13.33 19.01
C PHE A 169 -14.03 -12.22 18.55
N GLY A 170 -14.41 -11.41 17.56
CA GLY A 170 -13.67 -10.23 17.12
C GLY A 170 -13.73 -9.03 18.05
N GLY A 171 -14.42 -9.14 19.19
CA GLY A 171 -14.45 -8.10 20.23
C GLY A 171 -15.19 -6.83 19.82
N ARG A 172 -15.30 -5.89 20.77
CA ARG A 172 -15.96 -4.58 20.58
C ARG A 172 -14.88 -3.51 20.39
N ASN A 173 -14.99 -2.70 19.34
CA ASN A 173 -14.07 -1.60 19.00
C ASN A 173 -12.60 -2.03 18.81
N PRO A 174 -12.29 -2.83 17.77
CA PRO A 174 -10.92 -3.22 17.50
C PRO A 174 -10.04 -2.01 17.13
N LEU A 175 -8.85 -1.95 17.71
CA LEU A 175 -7.76 -1.03 17.34
C LEU A 175 -7.08 -1.47 16.03
N THR A 176 -6.29 -0.58 15.42
CA THR A 176 -5.71 -0.74 14.06
C THR A 176 -5.08 -2.11 13.79
N TYR A 177 -4.32 -2.65 14.74
CA TYR A 177 -3.57 -3.91 14.58
C TYR A 177 -4.16 -5.10 15.34
N SER A 178 -5.38 -4.98 15.86
CA SER A 178 -5.97 -6.00 16.76
C SER A 178 -6.06 -7.38 16.14
N PHE A 179 -6.38 -7.46 14.84
CA PHE A 179 -6.48 -8.73 14.12
C PHE A 179 -5.15 -9.25 13.60
N GLN A 180 -4.06 -8.48 13.65
CA GLN A 180 -2.85 -8.77 12.88
C GLN A 180 -2.17 -10.09 13.27
N ASP A 181 -2.25 -10.47 14.55
CA ASP A 181 -1.74 -11.76 15.04
C ASP A 181 -2.75 -12.90 14.87
N ALA A 182 -4.04 -12.58 14.71
CA ALA A 182 -5.10 -13.56 14.44
C ALA A 182 -5.21 -13.89 12.95
N LEU A 183 -4.75 -13.01 12.05
CA LEU A 183 -4.78 -13.29 10.61
C LEU A 183 -4.03 -14.58 10.27
N PRO A 184 -4.57 -15.40 9.35
CA PRO A 184 -3.89 -16.60 8.88
C PRO A 184 -2.64 -16.24 8.08
N ARG A 185 -1.67 -17.17 8.03
CA ARG A 185 -0.56 -17.07 7.09
C ARG A 185 -1.06 -17.38 5.68
N LEU A 186 -0.42 -16.81 4.67
CA LEU A 186 -0.71 -17.15 3.27
C LEU A 186 -0.43 -18.65 3.06
N PRO A 187 -1.42 -19.45 2.62
CA PRO A 187 -1.20 -20.87 2.39
C PRO A 187 -0.23 -21.08 1.22
N LEU A 188 0.60 -22.11 1.33
CA LEU A 188 1.45 -22.57 0.24
C LEU A 188 0.63 -23.56 -0.62
N PRO A 189 0.34 -23.26 -1.90
CA PRO A 189 -0.38 -24.18 -2.78
C PRO A 189 0.41 -25.47 -3.02
N SER A 190 -0.29 -26.52 -3.46
CA SER A 190 0.41 -27.71 -3.96
C SER A 190 1.09 -27.40 -5.29
N LEU A 191 2.27 -28.01 -5.50
CA LEU A 191 3.03 -27.89 -6.75
C LEU A 191 2.18 -28.30 -7.96
N LYS A 192 1.55 -29.47 -7.89
CA LYS A 192 0.72 -30.03 -8.96
C LYS A 192 -0.46 -29.13 -9.32
N ASP A 193 -1.15 -28.57 -8.33
CA ASP A 193 -2.28 -27.67 -8.61
C ASP A 193 -1.84 -26.36 -9.24
N THR A 194 -0.71 -25.79 -8.78
CA THR A 194 -0.15 -24.58 -9.39
C THR A 194 0.25 -24.81 -10.83
N VAL A 195 0.95 -25.91 -11.14
CA VAL A 195 1.35 -26.26 -12.51
C VAL A 195 0.14 -26.53 -13.40
N LYS A 196 -0.87 -27.26 -12.91
CA LYS A 196 -2.13 -27.50 -13.64
C LYS A 196 -2.86 -26.20 -13.97
N ARG A 197 -2.95 -25.27 -13.00
CA ARG A 197 -3.57 -23.95 -13.21
C ARG A 197 -2.76 -23.09 -14.18
N TYR A 198 -1.42 -23.15 -14.09
CA TYR A 198 -0.53 -22.47 -15.02
C TYR A 198 -0.78 -22.95 -16.46
N LEU A 199 -0.74 -24.26 -16.72
CA LEU A 199 -1.01 -24.84 -18.04
C LEU A 199 -2.37 -24.41 -18.59
N LYS A 200 -3.44 -24.49 -17.76
CA LYS A 200 -4.76 -23.98 -18.15
C LYS A 200 -4.74 -22.50 -18.54
N SER A 201 -3.96 -21.67 -17.84
CA SER A 201 -3.89 -20.23 -18.10
C SER A 201 -3.09 -19.86 -19.36
N VAL A 202 -2.14 -20.69 -19.79
CA VAL A 202 -1.34 -20.43 -21.00
C VAL A 202 -1.90 -21.08 -22.25
N HIS A 203 -2.74 -22.12 -22.12
CA HIS A 203 -3.43 -22.74 -23.25
C HIS A 203 -4.05 -21.75 -24.27
N PRO A 204 -4.83 -20.72 -23.88
CA PRO A 204 -5.41 -19.79 -24.86
C PRO A 204 -4.37 -18.94 -25.60
N LEU A 205 -3.15 -18.82 -25.06
CA LEU A 205 -2.05 -18.00 -25.55
C LEU A 205 -1.06 -18.77 -26.45
N LEU A 206 -1.23 -20.08 -26.58
CA LEU A 206 -0.27 -20.97 -27.23
C LEU A 206 -0.90 -21.65 -28.44
N THR A 207 -0.07 -21.93 -29.43
CA THR A 207 -0.39 -22.95 -30.45
C THR A 207 -0.32 -24.35 -29.83
N SER A 208 -0.93 -25.35 -30.48
CA SER A 208 -0.93 -26.72 -29.97
C SER A 208 0.50 -27.26 -29.75
N LYS A 209 1.41 -26.98 -30.67
CA LYS A 209 2.82 -27.41 -30.58
C LYS A 209 3.54 -26.76 -29.39
N GLU A 210 3.41 -25.44 -29.22
CA GLU A 210 4.05 -24.76 -28.08
C GLU A 210 3.44 -25.21 -26.74
N TYR A 211 2.13 -25.51 -26.72
CA TYR A 211 1.47 -26.04 -25.53
C TYR A 211 2.03 -27.42 -25.14
N GLU A 212 2.22 -28.33 -26.10
CA GLU A 212 2.83 -29.65 -25.86
C GLU A 212 4.25 -29.52 -25.29
N GLU A 213 5.06 -28.59 -25.82
CA GLU A 213 6.41 -28.32 -25.30
C GLU A 213 6.39 -27.81 -23.84
N VAL A 214 5.48 -26.87 -23.53
CA VAL A 214 5.33 -26.34 -22.17
C VAL A 214 4.79 -27.41 -21.22
N GLU A 215 3.85 -28.23 -21.67
CA GLU A 215 3.31 -29.35 -20.90
C GLU A 215 4.38 -30.40 -20.58
N HIS A 216 5.25 -30.72 -21.55
CA HIS A 216 6.40 -31.58 -21.34
C HIS A 216 7.34 -31.01 -20.25
N MET A 217 7.77 -29.75 -20.38
CA MET A 217 8.62 -29.08 -19.37
C MET A 217 7.96 -29.05 -17.99
N ALA A 218 6.67 -28.77 -17.93
CA ALA A 218 5.88 -28.74 -16.70
C ALA A 218 5.82 -30.12 -16.03
N ASN A 219 5.63 -31.18 -16.81
CA ASN A 219 5.62 -32.55 -16.31
C ASN A 219 6.99 -32.96 -15.78
N GLU A 220 8.08 -32.64 -16.49
CA GLU A 220 9.43 -32.90 -15.98
C GLU A 220 9.69 -32.16 -14.66
N PHE A 221 9.34 -30.87 -14.58
CA PHE A 221 9.51 -30.06 -13.38
C PHE A 221 8.79 -30.65 -12.16
N VAL A 222 7.55 -31.13 -12.33
CA VAL A 222 6.76 -31.75 -11.26
C VAL A 222 7.38 -33.05 -10.72
N HIS A 223 8.13 -33.79 -11.55
CA HIS A 223 8.74 -35.07 -11.17
C HIS A 223 10.22 -34.97 -10.76
N LYS A 224 10.95 -33.94 -11.22
CA LYS A 224 12.39 -33.74 -10.97
C LYS A 224 12.64 -32.69 -9.89
N GLU A 225 12.98 -31.45 -10.25
CA GLU A 225 13.43 -30.43 -9.30
C GLU A 225 12.32 -29.77 -8.48
N GLY A 226 11.08 -29.73 -8.98
CA GLY A 226 9.95 -29.06 -8.34
C GLY A 226 9.64 -29.55 -6.91
N PRO A 227 9.58 -30.87 -6.63
CA PRO A 227 9.37 -31.39 -5.28
C PRO A 227 10.43 -30.92 -4.27
N LYS A 228 11.70 -30.83 -4.70
CA LYS A 228 12.78 -30.30 -3.87
C LYS A 228 12.54 -28.84 -3.54
N PHE A 229 12.20 -28.01 -4.54
CA PHE A 229 11.92 -26.58 -4.30
C PHE A 229 10.70 -26.37 -3.39
N GLN A 230 9.64 -27.14 -3.62
CA GLN A 230 8.43 -27.14 -2.79
C GLN A 230 8.75 -27.43 -1.32
N PHE A 231 9.62 -28.41 -1.04
CA PHE A 231 10.04 -28.76 0.32
C PHE A 231 10.68 -27.56 1.05
N TYR A 232 11.58 -26.81 0.39
CA TYR A 232 12.17 -25.60 0.98
C TYR A 232 11.14 -24.49 1.21
N LEU A 233 10.15 -24.35 0.32
CA LEU A 233 9.05 -23.41 0.54
C LEU A 233 8.18 -23.81 1.73
N TYR A 234 7.94 -25.12 1.97
CA TYR A 234 7.27 -25.59 3.18
C TYR A 234 8.04 -25.16 4.44
N LEU A 235 9.36 -25.38 4.46
CA LEU A 235 10.20 -24.91 5.56
C LEU A 235 10.07 -23.39 5.74
N LYS A 236 10.21 -22.59 4.67
CA LYS A 236 10.03 -21.13 4.73
C LYS A 236 8.66 -20.74 5.28
N SER A 237 7.59 -21.44 4.90
CA SER A 237 6.23 -21.16 5.37
C SER A 237 6.05 -21.34 6.88
N TRP A 238 6.87 -22.20 7.51
CA TRP A 238 6.85 -22.42 8.96
C TRP A 238 7.55 -21.29 9.73
N TRP A 239 8.64 -20.74 9.19
CA TRP A 239 9.46 -19.73 9.86
C TRP A 239 9.09 -18.29 9.50
N SER A 240 8.42 -18.06 8.37
CA SER A 240 7.99 -16.73 7.93
C SER A 240 6.53 -16.43 8.29
N SER A 241 6.22 -15.15 8.54
CA SER A 241 4.84 -14.68 8.67
C SER A 241 4.05 -14.81 7.36
N ASN A 242 4.78 -14.73 6.25
CA ASN A 242 4.29 -14.86 4.88
C ASN A 242 5.49 -15.30 4.03
N TYR A 243 5.35 -16.37 3.25
CA TYR A 243 6.46 -16.95 2.49
C TYR A 243 6.81 -16.16 1.22
N VAL A 244 6.00 -15.16 0.84
CA VAL A 244 6.17 -14.36 -0.39
C VAL A 244 6.72 -12.98 -0.09
N THR A 245 6.20 -12.30 0.93
CA THR A 245 6.30 -10.83 1.08
C THR A 245 7.73 -10.28 1.11
N ASP A 246 8.63 -10.91 1.87
CA ASP A 246 10.02 -10.47 1.99
C ASP A 246 10.79 -10.63 0.67
N TRP A 247 10.56 -11.73 -0.05
CA TRP A 247 11.15 -11.96 -1.36
C TRP A 247 10.53 -11.10 -2.45
N TRP A 248 9.22 -10.86 -2.39
CA TRP A 248 8.53 -9.97 -3.32
C TRP A 248 9.08 -8.54 -3.20
N GLU A 249 9.10 -7.99 -1.98
CA GLU A 249 9.65 -6.65 -1.73
C GLU A 249 11.12 -6.54 -2.18
N LYS A 250 11.94 -7.53 -1.81
CA LYS A 250 13.37 -7.55 -2.11
C LYS A 250 13.66 -7.66 -3.60
N TYR A 251 13.14 -8.69 -4.26
CA TYR A 251 13.58 -9.06 -5.61
C TYR A 251 12.80 -8.35 -6.71
N VAL A 252 11.56 -7.94 -6.46
CA VAL A 252 10.73 -7.28 -7.47
C VAL A 252 10.94 -5.77 -7.47
N TYR A 253 11.00 -5.15 -6.29
CA TYR A 253 11.17 -3.70 -6.20
C TYR A 253 12.59 -3.31 -5.85
N LEU A 254 13.11 -3.76 -4.70
CA LEU A 254 14.35 -3.21 -4.13
C LEU A 254 15.62 -3.59 -4.91
N LYS A 255 15.62 -4.70 -5.64
CA LYS A 255 16.70 -5.07 -6.56
C LYS A 255 16.53 -4.52 -7.97
N GLY A 256 15.34 -4.05 -8.36
CA GLY A 256 15.14 -3.39 -9.66
C GLY A 256 16.05 -2.17 -9.79
N ARG A 257 16.75 -2.04 -10.93
CA ARG A 257 17.77 -0.99 -11.16
C ARG A 257 17.30 0.11 -12.12
N SER A 258 16.15 -0.06 -12.75
CA SER A 258 15.50 0.98 -13.55
C SER A 258 15.10 2.20 -12.72
N SER A 259 14.93 3.35 -13.37
CA SER A 259 14.37 4.53 -12.71
C SER A 259 13.01 4.24 -12.09
N LEU A 260 12.71 4.84 -10.94
CA LEU A 260 11.40 4.73 -10.30
C LEU A 260 10.33 5.56 -11.01
N MET A 261 10.73 6.71 -11.57
CA MET A 261 9.84 7.59 -12.32
C MET A 261 9.26 6.78 -13.49
N ILE A 262 7.93 6.84 -13.65
CA ILE A 262 7.13 6.08 -14.65
C ILE A 262 7.12 4.55 -14.43
N ASN A 263 8.28 3.91 -14.21
CA ASN A 263 8.39 2.44 -14.20
C ASN A 263 7.97 1.78 -12.89
N SER A 264 7.93 2.52 -11.77
CA SER A 264 7.52 1.98 -10.48
C SER A 264 6.53 2.87 -9.75
N ASN A 265 6.75 4.19 -9.73
CA ASN A 265 5.85 5.11 -9.05
C ASN A 265 4.49 5.16 -9.77
N TYR A 266 3.43 5.22 -8.98
CA TYR A 266 2.06 5.40 -9.46
C TYR A 266 1.50 6.72 -8.94
N TYR A 267 0.37 7.15 -9.50
CA TYR A 267 -0.29 8.39 -9.09
C TYR A 267 -1.77 8.18 -8.78
N ALA A 268 -2.39 9.16 -8.14
CA ALA A 268 -3.83 9.22 -7.88
C ALA A 268 -4.36 10.65 -8.12
N LEU A 269 -5.52 10.73 -8.79
CA LEU A 269 -6.27 11.96 -9.05
C LEU A 269 -7.19 12.33 -7.87
N PRO A 270 -7.72 13.57 -7.82
CA PRO A 270 -8.75 13.99 -6.85
C PRO A 270 -10.14 13.52 -7.29
N GLY A 271 -11.22 14.28 -7.04
CA GLY A 271 -12.58 13.98 -7.52
C GLY A 271 -12.74 14.03 -9.05
N ALA A 272 -13.90 13.60 -9.57
CA ALA A 272 -14.18 13.41 -11.00
C ALA A 272 -14.37 14.72 -11.77
N ASN A 273 -14.64 15.81 -11.07
CA ASN A 273 -14.81 17.13 -11.65
C ASN A 273 -13.64 18.04 -11.26
N LEU A 274 -12.85 18.51 -12.24
CA LEU A 274 -11.75 19.44 -12.00
C LEU A 274 -12.21 20.77 -11.39
N ASN A 275 -13.45 21.17 -11.65
CA ASN A 275 -14.05 22.37 -11.09
C ASN A 275 -14.56 22.15 -9.66
N PHE A 276 -14.58 20.92 -9.15
CA PHE A 276 -14.91 20.62 -7.76
C PHE A 276 -13.78 21.09 -6.85
N THR A 277 -13.87 22.36 -6.46
CA THR A 277 -12.99 22.94 -5.46
C THR A 277 -13.77 23.53 -4.30
N LEU A 278 -13.25 23.30 -3.10
CA LEU A 278 -13.78 23.83 -1.85
C LEU A 278 -13.18 25.20 -1.48
N THR A 279 -12.10 25.61 -2.17
CA THR A 279 -11.44 26.91 -1.98
C THR A 279 -10.83 27.39 -3.28
N THR A 280 -10.75 28.70 -3.48
CA THR A 280 -10.01 29.29 -4.61
C THR A 280 -8.52 29.49 -4.29
N LYS A 281 -8.08 29.21 -3.06
CA LYS A 281 -6.72 29.44 -2.58
C LYS A 281 -5.93 28.14 -2.45
N PRO A 282 -4.89 27.91 -3.29
CA PRO A 282 -4.16 26.65 -3.30
C PRO A 282 -3.40 26.40 -1.99
N LEU A 283 -2.88 27.45 -1.35
CA LEU A 283 -2.17 27.31 -0.07
C LEU A 283 -3.10 26.94 1.10
N ALA A 284 -4.37 27.37 1.05
CA ALA A 284 -5.39 26.96 2.00
C ALA A 284 -5.75 25.48 1.83
N LEU A 285 -5.84 25.00 0.58
CA LEU A 285 -6.01 23.59 0.26
C LEU A 285 -4.81 22.76 0.76
N ALA A 286 -3.59 23.20 0.45
CA ALA A 286 -2.36 22.56 0.90
C ALA A 286 -2.35 22.39 2.42
N ALA A 287 -2.68 23.46 3.15
CA ALA A 287 -2.73 23.44 4.60
C ALA A 287 -3.78 22.47 5.15
N THR A 288 -4.96 22.44 4.54
CA THR A 288 -6.04 21.52 4.93
C THR A 288 -5.63 20.07 4.71
N LEU A 289 -5.14 19.72 3.53
CA LEU A 289 -4.75 18.35 3.20
C LEU A 289 -3.58 17.88 4.08
N VAL A 290 -2.57 18.72 4.29
CA VAL A 290 -1.45 18.42 5.19
C VAL A 290 -1.93 18.17 6.61
N HIS A 291 -2.81 19.02 7.13
CA HIS A 291 -3.36 18.85 8.47
C HIS A 291 -4.15 17.54 8.60
N GLU A 292 -5.02 17.21 7.64
CA GLU A 292 -5.80 15.98 7.67
C GLU A 292 -4.94 14.72 7.53
N PHE A 293 -3.88 14.74 6.71
CA PHE A 293 -2.88 13.66 6.68
C PHE A 293 -2.18 13.49 8.03
N LEU A 294 -1.91 14.57 8.75
CA LEU A 294 -1.28 14.50 10.08
C LEU A 294 -2.22 13.97 11.15
N LEU A 295 -3.52 14.27 11.06
CA LEU A 295 -4.52 13.62 11.92
C LEU A 295 -4.63 12.12 11.62
N PHE A 296 -4.69 11.73 10.34
CA PHE A 296 -4.65 10.33 9.94
C PHE A 296 -3.39 9.64 10.48
N LYS A 297 -2.23 10.29 10.37
CA LYS A 297 -0.97 9.79 10.93
C LYS A 297 -1.04 9.65 12.45
N GLN A 298 -1.62 10.61 13.17
CA GLN A 298 -1.77 10.54 14.62
C GLN A 298 -2.64 9.35 15.03
N ASP A 299 -3.75 9.12 14.32
CA ASP A 299 -4.62 7.97 14.57
C ASP A 299 -3.90 6.66 14.29
N LEU A 300 -3.09 6.59 13.22
CA LEU A 300 -2.26 5.44 12.92
C LEU A 300 -1.17 5.20 13.98
N ASP A 301 -0.42 6.23 14.36
CA ASP A 301 0.65 6.15 15.38
C ASP A 301 0.11 5.77 16.78
N ARG A 302 -1.14 6.15 17.06
CA ARG A 302 -1.87 5.80 18.29
C ARG A 302 -2.60 4.46 18.19
N GLU A 303 -2.59 3.82 17.02
CA GLU A 303 -3.34 2.60 16.71
C GLU A 303 -4.87 2.75 16.89
N HIS A 304 -5.39 3.98 16.74
CA HIS A 304 -6.82 4.30 16.82
C HIS A 304 -7.53 4.30 15.46
N LEU A 305 -6.79 4.16 14.36
CA LEU A 305 -7.40 3.98 13.04
C LEU A 305 -8.18 2.65 13.02
N ALA A 306 -9.45 2.68 12.65
CA ALA A 306 -10.27 1.48 12.58
C ALA A 306 -9.66 0.45 11.59
N PRO A 307 -9.66 -0.85 11.92
CA PRO A 307 -9.28 -1.90 10.99
C PRO A 307 -10.13 -1.86 9.73
N GLN A 308 -9.49 -2.10 8.59
CA GLN A 308 -10.20 -2.25 7.33
C GLN A 308 -10.92 -3.60 7.30
N LEU A 309 -12.23 -3.60 7.06
CA LEU A 309 -13.07 -4.79 7.04
C LEU A 309 -13.79 -4.93 5.69
N ILE A 310 -13.70 -6.10 5.05
CA ILE A 310 -14.58 -6.44 3.93
C ILE A 310 -15.99 -6.66 4.47
N ARG A 311 -16.96 -5.93 3.91
CA ARG A 311 -18.39 -6.00 4.29
C ARG A 311 -18.62 -5.83 5.80
N GLY A 312 -17.75 -5.06 6.49
CA GLY A 312 -17.83 -4.84 7.93
C GLY A 312 -17.58 -6.09 8.80
N ILE A 313 -17.03 -7.17 8.24
CA ILE A 313 -16.89 -8.47 8.93
C ILE A 313 -15.47 -9.01 8.86
N VAL A 314 -14.87 -9.08 7.67
CA VAL A 314 -13.59 -9.79 7.47
C VAL A 314 -12.43 -8.80 7.51
N PRO A 315 -11.52 -8.87 8.51
CA PRO A 315 -10.42 -7.94 8.63
C PRO A 315 -9.34 -8.13 7.56
N LEU A 316 -8.76 -7.02 7.15
CA LEU A 316 -7.59 -6.95 6.29
C LEU A 316 -6.33 -6.64 7.09
N CYS A 317 -5.20 -7.15 6.61
CA CYS A 317 -3.88 -6.84 7.09
C CYS A 317 -3.60 -5.34 6.97
N MET A 318 -3.16 -4.72 8.07
CA MET A 318 -2.85 -3.29 8.18
C MET A 318 -1.33 -3.01 8.25
N SER A 319 -0.46 -4.03 8.16
CA SER A 319 0.98 -3.88 8.41
C SER A 319 1.71 -2.93 7.46
N GLN A 320 1.18 -2.71 6.27
CA GLN A 320 1.76 -1.78 5.28
C GLN A 320 1.54 -0.30 5.67
N TYR A 321 0.50 0.02 6.47
CA TYR A 321 0.14 1.40 6.81
C TYR A 321 1.24 2.15 7.56
N GLN A 322 2.02 1.45 8.38
CA GLN A 322 3.12 2.04 9.15
C GLN A 322 4.20 2.71 8.28
N ARG A 323 4.19 2.43 6.97
CA ARG A 323 5.16 2.91 5.98
C ARG A 323 4.62 4.04 5.08
N ILE A 324 3.37 4.50 5.30
CA ILE A 324 2.81 5.65 4.56
C ILE A 324 3.62 6.92 4.83
N PHE A 325 3.95 7.15 6.10
CA PHE A 325 4.60 8.39 6.55
C PHE A 325 6.01 8.12 7.06
N SER A 326 6.86 9.16 7.01
CA SER A 326 8.22 9.10 7.53
C SER A 326 9.04 7.97 6.90
N CYS A 327 8.74 7.66 5.65
CA CYS A 327 9.29 6.55 4.90
C CYS A 327 9.89 7.06 3.60
N THR A 328 11.02 6.48 3.23
CA THR A 328 11.69 6.78 1.96
C THR A 328 12.49 5.55 1.53
N ARG A 329 12.60 5.35 0.23
CA ARG A 329 13.50 4.38 -0.38
C ARG A 329 14.88 5.02 -0.55
N ILE A 330 15.91 4.36 -0.04
CA ILE A 330 17.30 4.81 -0.16
C ILE A 330 17.96 4.00 -1.29
N PRO A 331 18.54 4.65 -2.31
CA PRO A 331 19.24 3.94 -3.37
C PRO A 331 20.49 3.25 -2.82
N GLY A 332 20.76 2.04 -3.28
CA GLY A 332 22.04 1.35 -3.11
C GLY A 332 22.53 0.85 -4.46
N ARG A 333 23.81 0.53 -4.59
CA ARG A 333 24.38 0.05 -5.87
C ARG A 333 23.68 -1.22 -6.34
N GLU A 334 23.61 -2.24 -5.48
CA GLU A 334 22.98 -3.52 -5.82
C GLU A 334 21.51 -3.63 -5.38
N ILE A 335 21.18 -3.03 -4.24
CA ILE A 335 19.88 -3.15 -3.62
C ILE A 335 19.52 -1.87 -2.87
N ASP A 336 18.29 -1.42 -3.05
CA ASP A 336 17.75 -0.29 -2.31
C ASP A 336 17.22 -0.73 -0.95
N THR A 337 17.03 0.22 -0.04
CA THR A 337 16.46 -0.07 1.30
C THR A 337 15.31 0.85 1.63
N ILE A 338 14.25 0.30 2.23
CA ILE A 338 13.16 1.11 2.81
C ILE A 338 13.59 1.58 4.19
N LYS A 339 13.70 2.90 4.36
CA LYS A 339 14.10 3.52 5.63
C LYS A 339 12.92 4.22 6.27
N LEU A 340 12.58 3.77 7.48
CA LEU A 340 11.55 4.36 8.32
C LEU A 340 12.18 5.24 9.40
N TYR A 341 11.76 6.51 9.45
CA TYR A 341 12.20 7.52 10.40
C TYR A 341 11.24 7.68 11.58
N HIS A 342 10.63 6.57 12.03
CA HIS A 342 9.56 6.53 13.05
C HIS A 342 9.80 7.51 14.21
N HIS A 343 8.78 8.32 14.50
CA HIS A 343 8.68 9.25 15.63
C HIS A 343 9.78 10.34 15.73
N LYS A 344 10.72 10.40 14.77
CA LYS A 344 11.73 11.47 14.67
C LYS A 344 11.29 12.59 13.74
N SER A 345 10.48 12.28 12.73
CA SER A 345 9.96 13.27 11.79
C SER A 345 8.97 14.23 12.45
N LYS A 346 9.25 15.53 12.37
CA LYS A 346 8.39 16.62 12.88
C LYS A 346 8.21 17.75 11.86
N HIS A 347 8.50 17.47 10.61
CA HIS A 347 8.51 18.42 9.51
C HIS A 347 8.11 17.74 8.21
N ILE A 348 7.66 18.53 7.24
CA ILE A 348 7.59 18.13 5.83
C ILE A 348 8.71 18.82 5.04
N ALA A 349 8.99 18.30 3.85
CA ALA A 349 9.78 18.99 2.84
C ALA A 349 8.81 19.61 1.82
N VAL A 350 9.00 20.88 1.48
CA VAL A 350 8.13 21.65 0.57
C VAL A 350 8.94 22.11 -0.62
N PHE A 351 8.56 21.67 -1.81
CA PHE A 351 9.10 22.14 -3.08
C PHE A 351 8.26 23.31 -3.56
N CYS A 352 8.90 24.46 -3.79
CA CYS A 352 8.25 25.70 -4.20
C CYS A 352 9.23 26.54 -5.04
N HIS A 353 8.83 26.91 -6.26
CA HIS A 353 9.64 27.68 -7.22
C HIS A 353 11.10 27.22 -7.29
N GLY A 354 11.32 25.93 -7.56
CA GLY A 354 12.66 25.35 -7.71
C GLY A 354 13.48 25.21 -6.43
N ARG A 355 12.91 25.54 -5.26
CA ARG A 355 13.62 25.46 -3.98
C ARG A 355 12.92 24.50 -3.02
N VAL A 356 13.69 23.99 -2.06
CA VAL A 356 13.21 23.03 -1.07
C VAL A 356 13.29 23.61 0.33
N PHE A 357 12.18 23.61 1.05
CA PHE A 357 12.06 24.11 2.41
C PHE A 357 11.76 22.98 3.39
N LYS A 358 12.39 23.04 4.56
CA LYS A 358 11.99 22.28 5.73
C LYS A 358 10.94 23.07 6.50
N MET A 359 9.71 22.57 6.54
CA MET A 359 8.59 23.20 7.25
C MET A 359 8.25 22.41 8.53
N PRO A 360 8.45 22.97 9.73
CA PRO A 360 8.05 22.34 10.98
C PRO A 360 6.52 22.21 11.08
N LEU A 361 6.05 21.10 11.66
CA LEU A 361 4.62 20.80 11.80
C LEU A 361 4.06 21.05 13.20
N PHE A 362 4.93 21.36 14.16
CA PHE A 362 4.56 21.48 15.57
C PHE A 362 5.12 22.79 16.15
N GLU A 363 4.37 23.41 17.05
CA GLU A 363 4.81 24.59 17.80
C GLU A 363 6.11 24.30 18.60
N LYS A 364 6.94 25.33 18.84
CA LYS A 364 8.13 25.20 19.70
C LYS A 364 7.70 24.99 21.17
N GLY A 365 8.15 23.91 21.80
CA GLY A 365 7.88 23.63 23.22
C GLY A 365 8.11 22.17 23.61
N GLN A 366 7.93 21.86 24.91
CA GLN A 366 8.21 20.52 25.46
C GLN A 366 7.35 19.39 24.88
N TYR A 367 6.10 19.69 24.49
CA TYR A 367 5.13 18.70 24.00
C TYR A 367 4.74 18.89 22.53
N GLY A 368 5.04 20.04 21.93
CA GLY A 368 4.78 20.40 20.53
C GLY A 368 3.34 20.13 20.09
N LYS A 369 2.47 21.14 20.17
CA LYS A 369 1.11 21.08 19.61
C LYS A 369 1.21 21.06 18.08
N LEU A 370 0.40 20.23 17.42
CA LEU A 370 0.27 20.24 15.96
C LEU A 370 -0.21 21.62 15.51
N LEU A 371 0.44 22.19 14.51
CA LEU A 371 0.01 23.46 13.91
C LEU A 371 -1.40 23.30 13.33
N SER A 372 -2.25 24.30 13.52
CA SER A 372 -3.58 24.33 12.94
C SER A 372 -3.55 24.51 11.41
N LYS A 373 -4.70 24.37 10.75
CA LYS A 373 -4.84 24.64 9.31
C LYS A 373 -4.42 26.08 8.97
N PHE A 374 -4.85 27.06 9.77
CA PHE A 374 -4.46 28.46 9.59
C PHE A 374 -2.96 28.71 9.80
N GLU A 375 -2.38 28.11 10.83
CA GLU A 375 -0.94 28.22 11.09
C GLU A 375 -0.11 27.59 9.97
N ILE A 376 -0.55 26.45 9.43
CA ILE A 376 0.09 25.80 8.28
C ILE A 376 -0.07 26.64 7.01
N GLN A 377 -1.23 27.23 6.76
CA GLN A 377 -1.44 28.13 5.61
C GLN A 377 -0.45 29.29 5.64
N ARG A 378 -0.29 29.95 6.79
CA ARG A 378 0.69 31.04 6.97
C ARG A 378 2.13 30.60 6.73
N GLN A 379 2.48 29.34 7.06
CA GLN A 379 3.80 28.79 6.74
C GLN A 379 4.00 28.64 5.23
N PHE A 380 2.98 28.19 4.50
CA PHE A 380 3.02 28.10 3.04
C PHE A 380 3.10 29.47 2.38
N GLU A 381 2.32 30.45 2.83
CA GLU A 381 2.38 31.84 2.35
C GLU A 381 3.77 32.44 2.56
N TRP A 382 4.38 32.18 3.72
CA TRP A 382 5.76 32.58 3.99
C TRP A 382 6.74 31.89 3.04
N ILE A 383 6.60 30.58 2.81
CA ILE A 383 7.47 29.82 1.90
C ILE A 383 7.38 30.37 0.47
N GLU A 384 6.17 30.60 -0.04
CA GLU A 384 5.95 31.13 -1.39
C GLU A 384 6.52 32.55 -1.52
N THR A 385 6.23 33.43 -0.57
CA THR A 385 6.77 34.80 -0.54
C THR A 385 8.30 34.80 -0.48
N MET A 386 8.89 33.94 0.37
CA MET A 386 10.34 33.80 0.48
C MET A 386 10.92 33.30 -0.84
N ALA A 387 10.34 32.27 -1.45
CA ALA A 387 10.83 31.72 -2.71
C ALA A 387 10.77 32.74 -3.87
N LEU A 388 9.73 33.58 -3.91
CA LEU A 388 9.58 34.63 -4.94
C LEU A 388 10.49 35.85 -4.72
N SER A 389 10.88 36.14 -3.48
CA SER A 389 11.73 37.30 -3.15
C SER A 389 13.23 37.04 -3.27
N MET A 390 13.64 35.79 -3.46
CA MET A 390 15.06 35.40 -3.61
C MET A 390 15.52 35.43 -5.08
N ASP A 391 16.80 35.74 -5.29
CA ASP A 391 17.46 35.72 -6.61
C ASP A 391 17.26 34.40 -7.36
N ALA A 392 17.15 34.46 -8.69
CA ALA A 392 16.90 33.28 -9.53
C ALA A 392 17.85 32.12 -9.19
N SER A 393 17.26 30.96 -8.92
CA SER A 393 17.99 29.72 -8.68
C SER A 393 18.72 29.27 -9.93
N THR A 394 19.82 28.53 -9.75
CA THR A 394 20.47 27.88 -10.90
C THR A 394 19.58 26.76 -11.43
N LYS A 395 19.69 26.44 -12.73
CA LYS A 395 18.93 25.33 -13.34
C LYS A 395 19.14 24.00 -12.60
N ALA A 396 20.35 23.76 -12.08
CA ALA A 396 20.64 22.57 -11.29
C ALA A 396 19.94 22.59 -9.92
N GLU A 397 19.93 23.73 -9.23
CA GLU A 397 19.21 23.86 -7.95
C GLU A 397 17.70 23.61 -8.12
N GLU A 398 17.11 24.19 -9.17
CA GLU A 398 15.69 24.02 -9.50
C GLU A 398 15.27 22.58 -9.74
N ASN A 399 16.20 21.76 -10.20
CA ASN A 399 15.96 20.41 -10.67
C ASN A 399 16.74 19.36 -9.88
N LEU A 400 17.20 19.66 -8.66
CA LEU A 400 17.97 18.74 -7.84
C LEU A 400 17.30 17.37 -7.68
N ALA A 401 15.97 17.32 -7.65
CA ALA A 401 15.21 16.08 -7.50
C ALA A 401 15.33 15.13 -8.71
N ALA A 402 15.84 15.62 -9.86
CA ALA A 402 16.12 14.82 -11.05
C ALA A 402 17.06 13.65 -10.76
N LEU A 403 17.94 13.79 -9.76
CA LEU A 403 18.78 12.70 -9.29
C LEU A 403 17.96 11.46 -8.85
N THR A 404 16.75 11.66 -8.30
CA THR A 404 15.84 10.55 -7.93
C THR A 404 15.11 9.93 -9.12
N ALA A 405 15.13 10.59 -10.28
CA ALA A 405 14.59 10.10 -11.55
C ALA A 405 15.64 9.31 -12.37
N ALA A 406 16.91 9.30 -11.97
CA ALA A 406 17.94 8.50 -12.61
C ALA A 406 17.76 7.00 -12.34
N GLY A 407 18.52 6.17 -13.08
CA GLY A 407 18.68 4.75 -12.76
C GLY A 407 19.21 4.55 -11.33
N ARG A 408 18.83 3.46 -10.66
CA ARG A 408 19.09 3.30 -9.20
C ARG A 408 20.58 3.24 -8.87
N ILE A 409 21.40 2.70 -9.77
CA ILE A 409 22.86 2.62 -9.62
C ILE A 409 23.46 4.03 -9.68
N GLU A 410 23.18 4.76 -10.75
CA GLU A 410 23.65 6.15 -10.91
C GLU A 410 23.17 7.03 -9.76
N TRP A 411 21.93 6.88 -9.31
CA TRP A 411 21.44 7.62 -8.16
C TRP A 411 22.19 7.25 -6.87
N ALA A 412 22.48 5.96 -6.63
CA ALA A 412 23.28 5.54 -5.48
C ALA A 412 24.68 6.17 -5.50
N GLU A 413 25.31 6.21 -6.66
CA GLU A 413 26.64 6.78 -6.87
C GLU A 413 26.65 8.30 -6.67
N ASN A 414 25.72 9.02 -7.30
CA ASN A 414 25.57 10.46 -7.14
C ASN A 414 25.28 10.83 -5.68
N ARG A 415 24.44 10.04 -4.98
CA ARG A 415 24.14 10.24 -3.56
C ARG A 415 25.39 10.05 -2.68
N GLU A 416 26.19 9.02 -2.96
CA GLU A 416 27.44 8.74 -2.23
C GLU A 416 28.50 9.82 -2.48
N GLN A 417 28.67 10.25 -3.73
CA GLN A 417 29.67 11.22 -4.13
C GLN A 417 29.35 12.64 -3.64
N PHE A 418 28.12 13.11 -3.85
CA PHE A 418 27.80 14.53 -3.67
C PHE A 418 26.98 14.84 -2.41
N LEU A 419 26.30 13.85 -1.81
CA LEU A 419 25.32 14.06 -0.74
C LEU A 419 25.66 13.33 0.56
N SER A 420 26.89 12.80 0.70
CA SER A 420 27.33 12.03 1.87
C SER A 420 27.93 12.85 3.01
N SER A 421 28.25 14.13 2.78
CA SER A 421 28.89 15.01 3.77
C SER A 421 28.34 16.45 3.75
N GLY A 422 28.79 17.27 4.72
CA GLY A 422 28.60 18.72 4.71
C GLY A 422 27.15 19.21 4.79
N ILE A 423 26.85 20.29 4.06
CA ILE A 423 25.51 20.88 3.97
C ILE A 423 24.55 19.99 3.16
N ASN A 424 25.05 19.34 2.10
CA ASN A 424 24.27 18.45 1.23
C ASN A 424 23.68 17.28 2.00
N LYS A 425 24.47 16.59 2.84
CA LYS A 425 23.98 15.52 3.71
C LYS A 425 22.86 16.00 4.62
N ARG A 426 23.04 17.15 5.28
CA ARG A 426 22.04 17.69 6.21
C ARG A 426 20.73 18.08 5.51
N SER A 427 20.83 18.62 4.30
CA SER A 427 19.68 18.96 3.45
C SER A 427 18.97 17.69 2.95
N LEU A 428 19.71 16.71 2.45
CA LEU A 428 19.18 15.42 2.02
C LEU A 428 18.47 14.69 3.17
N GLU A 429 19.09 14.61 4.35
CA GLU A 429 18.50 14.00 5.54
C GLU A 429 17.19 14.70 5.94
N ALA A 430 17.06 16.01 5.71
CA ALA A 430 15.80 16.72 5.95
C ALA A 430 14.68 16.25 5.01
N ILE A 431 14.97 15.96 3.73
CA ILE A 431 13.98 15.42 2.78
C ILE A 431 13.64 13.96 3.13
N GLU A 432 14.67 13.12 3.30
CA GLU A 432 14.51 11.69 3.60
C GLU A 432 13.73 11.46 4.89
N SER A 433 13.99 12.26 5.93
CA SER A 433 13.30 12.17 7.24
C SER A 433 11.99 12.95 7.33
N ALA A 434 11.57 13.69 6.30
CA ALA A 434 10.28 14.39 6.29
C ALA A 434 9.10 13.41 6.48
N VAL A 435 7.95 13.88 6.97
CA VAL A 435 6.74 13.05 7.10
C VAL A 435 6.25 12.60 5.70
N PHE A 436 6.21 13.52 4.76
CA PHE A 436 6.03 13.34 3.31
C PHE A 436 6.56 14.60 2.60
N VAL A 437 6.52 14.62 1.27
CA VAL A 437 6.90 15.79 0.46
C VAL A 437 5.64 16.49 -0.03
N VAL A 438 5.63 17.83 0.01
CA VAL A 438 4.62 18.67 -0.62
C VAL A 438 5.26 19.39 -1.79
N VAL A 439 4.59 19.41 -2.93
CA VAL A 439 5.00 20.16 -4.11
C VAL A 439 3.94 21.21 -4.44
N LEU A 440 4.32 22.48 -4.34
CA LEU A 440 3.51 23.61 -4.79
C LEU A 440 3.77 23.81 -6.28
N GLN A 441 2.82 23.37 -7.10
CA GLN A 441 2.93 23.34 -8.55
C GLN A 441 2.56 24.70 -9.15
N ASN A 442 3.35 25.15 -10.13
CA ASN A 442 3.15 26.43 -10.80
C ASN A 442 2.11 26.37 -11.91
N GLU A 443 1.83 25.18 -12.41
CA GLU A 443 0.86 24.92 -13.46
C GLU A 443 -0.55 24.70 -12.89
N MET A 444 -1.56 24.89 -13.74
CA MET A 444 -2.95 24.52 -13.45
C MET A 444 -3.23 23.12 -13.99
N ALA A 445 -4.13 22.39 -13.33
CA ALA A 445 -4.65 21.13 -13.87
C ALA A 445 -5.79 21.44 -14.85
N GLU A 446 -5.55 21.26 -16.16
CA GLU A 446 -6.51 21.59 -17.22
C GLU A 446 -7.44 20.42 -17.57
N ASP A 447 -6.88 19.22 -17.66
CA ASP A 447 -7.60 17.96 -17.86
C ASP A 447 -6.92 16.79 -17.13
N TRP A 448 -7.63 15.68 -16.98
CA TRP A 448 -7.13 14.51 -16.25
C TRP A 448 -5.94 13.80 -16.88
N THR A 449 -5.80 13.87 -18.20
CA THR A 449 -4.67 13.30 -18.92
C THR A 449 -3.40 14.10 -18.66
N LEU A 450 -3.46 15.43 -18.83
CA LEU A 450 -2.32 16.32 -18.53
C LEU A 450 -1.94 16.28 -17.05
N MET A 451 -2.94 16.31 -16.15
CA MET A 451 -2.68 16.16 -14.72
C MET A 451 -2.06 14.81 -14.38
N GLY A 452 -2.52 13.71 -15.00
CA GLY A 452 -1.94 12.39 -14.80
C GLY A 452 -0.48 12.30 -15.25
N LYS A 453 -0.13 12.91 -16.40
CA LYS A 453 1.26 13.05 -16.88
C LYS A 453 2.11 13.83 -15.87
N ASP A 454 1.64 15.01 -15.43
CA ASP A 454 2.37 15.80 -14.44
C ASP A 454 2.49 15.13 -13.05
N LEU A 455 1.50 14.34 -12.63
CA LEU A 455 1.60 13.60 -11.36
C LEU A 455 2.59 12.44 -11.42
N ILE A 456 2.65 11.70 -12.53
CA ILE A 456 3.53 10.52 -12.61
C ILE A 456 5.02 10.89 -12.74
N HIS A 457 5.34 11.95 -13.51
CA HIS A 457 6.73 12.32 -13.80
C HIS A 457 7.08 13.80 -13.53
N GLY A 458 6.10 14.70 -13.42
CA GLY A 458 6.36 16.14 -13.27
C GLY A 458 7.28 16.68 -14.38
N SER A 459 8.21 17.56 -14.02
CA SER A 459 9.29 18.00 -14.94
C SER A 459 10.50 17.05 -14.96
N GLY A 460 10.45 15.93 -14.22
CA GLY A 460 11.60 15.11 -13.87
C GLY A 460 12.43 15.67 -12.71
N GLY A 461 12.47 16.99 -12.52
CA GLY A 461 13.28 17.67 -11.49
C GLY A 461 12.53 18.16 -10.25
N ASN A 462 11.20 18.10 -10.24
CA ASN A 462 10.34 18.72 -9.21
C ASN A 462 9.57 17.72 -8.34
N ARG A 463 10.00 16.46 -8.27
CA ARG A 463 9.42 15.39 -7.45
C ARG A 463 10.53 14.61 -6.76
N TRP A 464 10.32 14.22 -5.50
CA TRP A 464 11.25 13.31 -4.82
C TRP A 464 10.70 11.88 -4.94
N PHE A 465 11.06 11.18 -6.01
CA PHE A 465 10.45 9.88 -6.36
C PHE A 465 10.71 8.78 -5.33
N ASP A 466 11.78 8.91 -4.53
CA ASP A 466 12.13 8.01 -3.43
C ASP A 466 11.22 8.16 -2.20
N LYS A 467 10.45 9.24 -2.09
CA LYS A 467 9.58 9.45 -0.92
C LYS A 467 8.39 8.51 -1.00
N SER A 468 7.91 8.02 0.15
CA SER A 468 6.71 7.18 0.20
C SER A 468 5.55 7.78 -0.60
N PHE A 469 5.33 9.09 -0.48
CA PHE A 469 4.53 9.85 -1.43
C PHE A 469 4.89 11.34 -1.47
N ASN A 470 4.55 11.98 -2.59
CA ASN A 470 4.55 13.41 -2.84
C ASN A 470 3.08 13.87 -2.96
N LEU A 471 2.68 14.88 -2.19
CA LEU A 471 1.41 15.58 -2.33
C LEU A 471 1.60 16.80 -3.24
N VAL A 472 0.93 16.83 -4.39
CA VAL A 472 1.07 17.90 -5.39
C VAL A 472 -0.15 18.81 -5.34
N ILE A 473 0.06 20.12 -5.22
CA ILE A 473 -0.99 21.14 -5.14
C ILE A 473 -0.87 22.07 -6.34
N TYR A 474 -1.92 22.14 -7.16
CA TYR A 474 -1.97 22.96 -8.38
C TYR A 474 -2.53 24.36 -8.10
N LYS A 475 -2.21 25.34 -8.97
CA LYS A 475 -2.66 26.73 -8.82
C LYS A 475 -4.18 26.90 -8.80
N ASN A 476 -4.92 26.03 -9.49
CA ASN A 476 -6.38 26.05 -9.51
C ASN A 476 -7.03 25.34 -8.30
N SER A 477 -6.28 25.14 -7.20
CA SER A 477 -6.77 24.51 -5.97
C SER A 477 -7.29 23.08 -6.19
N VAL A 478 -6.54 22.32 -6.98
CA VAL A 478 -6.71 20.89 -7.19
C VAL A 478 -5.45 20.19 -6.66
N ALA A 479 -5.56 18.94 -6.21
CA ALA A 479 -4.43 18.19 -5.64
C ALA A 479 -4.41 16.74 -6.11
N GLY A 480 -3.21 16.14 -6.14
CA GLY A 480 -3.02 14.73 -6.44
C GLY A 480 -1.80 14.16 -5.73
N ILE A 481 -1.55 12.86 -5.91
CA ILE A 481 -0.45 12.16 -5.25
C ILE A 481 0.41 11.43 -6.28
N ASN A 482 1.73 11.44 -6.06
CA ASN A 482 2.68 10.48 -6.61
C ASN A 482 3.20 9.59 -5.47
N ALA A 483 3.27 8.28 -5.64
CA ALA A 483 3.68 7.34 -4.59
C ALA A 483 4.72 6.32 -5.07
N GLU A 484 5.72 6.07 -4.23
CA GLU A 484 6.71 4.99 -4.42
C GLU A 484 6.05 3.64 -4.10
N HIS A 485 6.35 2.59 -4.87
CA HIS A 485 5.57 1.35 -4.82
C HIS A 485 6.14 0.25 -3.90
N ALA A 486 7.44 0.23 -3.61
CA ALA A 486 8.05 -0.87 -2.87
C ALA A 486 7.45 -1.04 -1.46
N TRP A 487 7.13 0.06 -0.78
CA TRP A 487 6.69 0.03 0.62
C TRP A 487 5.28 -0.53 0.84
N ALA A 488 4.36 -0.43 -0.14
CA ALA A 488 2.99 -0.93 -0.06
C ALA A 488 2.29 -1.12 -1.42
N ASP A 489 1.13 -1.77 -1.38
CA ASP A 489 0.21 -1.87 -2.52
C ASP A 489 -0.73 -0.65 -2.58
N ALA A 490 -1.11 -0.25 -3.80
CA ALA A 490 -1.90 0.95 -4.06
C ALA A 490 -3.17 1.15 -3.18
N PRO A 491 -3.96 0.10 -2.83
CA PRO A 491 -5.14 0.26 -1.96
C PRO A 491 -4.85 0.92 -0.61
N VAL A 492 -3.64 0.76 -0.07
CA VAL A 492 -3.25 1.36 1.22
C VAL A 492 -3.20 2.88 1.12
N MET A 493 -2.57 3.40 0.06
CA MET A 493 -2.51 4.84 -0.19
C MET A 493 -3.87 5.39 -0.64
N ALA A 494 -4.61 4.63 -1.45
CA ALA A 494 -5.96 5.00 -1.87
C ALA A 494 -6.91 5.20 -0.69
N HIS A 495 -6.84 4.35 0.34
CA HIS A 495 -7.62 4.52 1.56
C HIS A 495 -7.25 5.81 2.31
N ALA A 496 -5.95 6.09 2.48
CA ALA A 496 -5.50 7.31 3.13
C ALA A 496 -5.92 8.56 2.34
N TRP A 497 -5.81 8.52 1.01
CA TRP A 497 -6.23 9.59 0.12
C TRP A 497 -7.73 9.84 0.18
N GLU A 498 -8.54 8.79 0.05
CA GLU A 498 -10.00 8.87 0.14
C GLU A 498 -10.43 9.45 1.50
N GLN A 499 -9.83 8.99 2.60
CA GLN A 499 -10.16 9.47 3.94
C GLN A 499 -9.83 10.96 4.12
N VAL A 500 -8.68 11.42 3.63
CA VAL A 500 -8.29 12.83 3.72
C VAL A 500 -9.15 13.71 2.82
N TYR A 501 -9.37 13.27 1.57
CA TYR A 501 -10.11 14.04 0.57
C TYR A 501 -11.60 14.15 0.91
N THR A 502 -12.24 13.08 1.39
CA THR A 502 -13.65 13.13 1.80
C THR A 502 -13.85 13.99 3.05
N LYS A 503 -12.89 13.97 3.98
CA LYS A 503 -12.98 14.70 5.25
C LYS A 503 -12.98 16.22 5.10
N GLN A 504 -12.27 16.78 4.13
CA GLN A 504 -12.37 18.23 3.88
C GLN A 504 -13.77 18.65 3.41
N CYS A 505 -14.53 17.80 2.73
CA CYS A 505 -15.86 18.15 2.20
C CYS A 505 -16.87 18.43 3.32
N TYR A 506 -16.85 17.65 4.41
CA TYR A 506 -17.83 17.80 5.49
C TYR A 506 -17.30 18.52 6.74
N THR A 507 -16.01 18.85 6.80
CA THR A 507 -15.44 19.65 7.91
C THR A 507 -15.48 21.16 7.64
N MET A 508 -15.86 21.58 6.44
CA MET A 508 -16.00 22.98 6.02
C MET A 508 -14.84 23.87 6.50
N PRO A 509 -13.59 23.57 6.09
CA PRO A 509 -12.41 24.17 6.70
C PRO A 509 -12.13 25.61 6.24
N TYR A 510 -12.89 26.14 5.27
CA TYR A 510 -12.64 27.44 4.64
C TYR A 510 -13.65 28.52 5.03
N ASP A 511 -13.19 29.76 5.14
CA ASP A 511 -14.02 30.94 5.34
C ASP A 511 -14.56 31.50 4.00
N LYS A 512 -15.27 32.63 4.07
CA LYS A 512 -15.87 33.28 2.89
C LYS A 512 -14.85 33.78 1.85
N ASN A 513 -13.59 33.97 2.23
CA ASN A 513 -12.51 34.41 1.36
C ASN A 513 -11.71 33.22 0.78
N GLY A 514 -12.08 31.99 1.14
CA GLY A 514 -11.36 30.77 0.78
C GLY A 514 -10.16 30.46 1.66
N ASP A 515 -9.86 31.28 2.67
CA ASP A 515 -8.80 31.01 3.63
C ASP A 515 -9.23 29.94 4.61
N THR A 516 -8.27 29.25 5.22
CA THR A 516 -8.56 28.33 6.32
C THR A 516 -9.16 29.09 7.51
N ARG A 517 -10.23 28.54 8.09
CA ARG A 517 -10.95 29.16 9.21
C ARG A 517 -10.04 29.27 10.44
N VAL A 518 -10.03 30.46 11.02
CA VAL A 518 -9.41 30.72 12.32
C VAL A 518 -10.37 30.28 13.43
N LEU A 519 -9.91 29.41 14.32
CA LEU A 519 -10.72 28.85 15.41
C LEU A 519 -10.61 29.66 16.71
N SER A 520 -9.55 30.45 16.88
CA SER A 520 -9.37 31.29 18.08
C SER A 520 -8.46 32.50 17.85
N GLU A 521 -8.59 33.53 18.69
CA GLU A 521 -7.71 34.70 18.63
C GLU A 521 -6.24 34.37 18.97
N LYS A 522 -6.05 33.36 19.84
CA LYS A 522 -4.71 32.85 20.18
C LYS A 522 -4.00 32.24 18.96
N GLU A 523 -4.73 31.56 18.09
CA GLU A 523 -4.22 31.00 16.84
C GLU A 523 -3.82 32.11 15.85
N ARG A 524 -4.62 33.19 15.77
CA ARG A 524 -4.29 34.38 14.97
C ARG A 524 -2.99 35.03 15.43
N ALA A 525 -2.82 35.18 16.74
CA ALA A 525 -1.63 35.77 17.37
C ALA A 525 -0.45 34.79 17.54
N SER A 526 -0.54 33.56 17.01
CA SER A 526 0.48 32.54 17.20
C SER A 526 1.82 32.92 16.56
N LYS A 527 2.92 32.60 17.26
CA LYS A 527 4.28 32.70 16.75
C LYS A 527 4.68 31.37 16.11
N LEU A 528 4.83 31.38 14.79
CA LEU A 528 5.13 30.19 14.01
C LEU A 528 6.61 29.77 14.16
N PRO A 529 6.90 28.45 14.17
CA PRO A 529 8.27 27.98 14.10
C PRO A 529 8.87 28.32 12.72
N PRO A 530 10.15 28.74 12.64
CA PRO A 530 10.71 29.17 11.36
C PRO A 530 10.85 28.00 10.38
N CYS A 531 10.40 28.20 9.15
CA CYS A 531 10.77 27.38 8.01
C CYS A 531 12.24 27.62 7.65
N ARG A 532 12.91 26.60 7.12
CA ARG A 532 14.32 26.69 6.73
C ARG A 532 14.49 26.30 5.26
N LEU A 533 15.08 27.19 4.46
CA LEU A 533 15.56 26.84 3.12
C LEU A 533 16.68 25.79 3.24
N LEU A 534 16.57 24.72 2.45
CA LEU A 534 17.62 23.73 2.30
C LEU A 534 18.66 24.26 1.32
N GLN A 535 19.92 24.13 1.68
CA GLN A 535 21.04 24.65 0.91
C GLN A 535 21.83 23.49 0.30
N TRP A 536 22.45 23.77 -0.84
CA TRP A 536 23.19 22.80 -1.62
C TRP A 536 24.53 23.38 -2.04
N ASP A 537 25.57 22.57 -1.93
CA ASP A 537 26.90 22.86 -2.40
C ASP A 537 27.11 22.17 -3.74
N PHE A 538 27.25 22.99 -4.78
CA PHE A 538 27.48 22.56 -6.16
C PHE A 538 28.96 22.59 -6.56
N SER A 539 29.87 23.02 -5.68
CA SER A 539 31.30 23.18 -5.99
C SER A 539 32.00 21.87 -6.39
N SER A 540 31.41 20.73 -6.04
CA SER A 540 31.93 19.39 -6.29
C SER A 540 31.53 18.78 -7.65
N GLY A 541 30.75 19.48 -8.48
CA GLY A 541 30.22 18.96 -9.76
C GLY A 541 28.82 18.33 -9.68
N LEU A 542 28.11 18.55 -8.57
CA LEU A 542 26.72 18.11 -8.39
C LEU A 542 25.78 18.67 -9.48
N ASP A 543 26.08 19.86 -10.00
CA ASP A 543 25.31 20.53 -11.05
C ASP A 543 25.27 19.69 -12.33
N GLN A 544 26.41 19.14 -12.75
CA GLN A 544 26.51 18.28 -13.94
C GLN A 544 25.70 16.99 -13.77
N ALA A 545 25.78 16.36 -12.59
CA ALA A 545 25.02 15.15 -12.28
C ALA A 545 23.50 15.39 -12.32
N VAL A 546 23.04 16.54 -11.79
CA VAL A 546 21.64 16.94 -11.85
C VAL A 546 21.19 17.17 -13.28
N LEU A 547 21.95 17.94 -14.07
CA LEU A 547 21.58 18.27 -15.45
C LEU A 547 21.55 17.03 -16.35
N LYS A 548 22.49 16.10 -16.17
CA LYS A 548 22.48 14.80 -16.86
C LYS A 548 21.23 13.99 -16.48
N SER A 549 20.94 13.86 -15.19
CA SER A 549 19.75 13.11 -14.72
C SER A 549 18.45 13.74 -15.24
N LEU A 550 18.40 15.07 -15.36
CA LEU A 550 17.27 15.81 -15.92
C LEU A 550 17.11 15.54 -17.43
N GLU A 551 18.20 15.48 -18.19
CA GLU A 551 18.17 15.14 -19.61
C GLU A 551 17.60 13.72 -19.83
N ASP A 552 18.07 12.74 -19.05
CA ASP A 552 17.61 11.36 -19.15
C ASP A 552 16.15 11.22 -18.70
N ALA A 553 15.74 11.96 -17.67
CA ALA A 553 14.33 12.09 -17.30
C ALA A 553 13.50 12.67 -18.44
N GLY A 554 13.99 13.70 -19.13
CA GLY A 554 13.35 14.32 -20.29
C GLY A 554 13.11 13.34 -21.43
N LYS A 555 14.07 12.45 -21.73
CA LYS A 555 13.91 11.37 -22.72
C LYS A 555 12.77 10.43 -22.33
N ALA A 556 12.76 9.94 -21.09
CA ALA A 556 11.70 9.06 -20.59
C ALA A 556 10.31 9.73 -20.59
N ILE A 557 10.24 11.01 -20.23
CA ILE A 557 8.99 11.80 -20.27
C ILE A 557 8.48 11.94 -21.70
N SER A 558 9.37 12.20 -22.66
CA SER A 558 8.97 12.37 -24.06
C SER A 558 8.38 11.09 -24.65
N ASP A 559 8.88 9.92 -24.22
CA ASP A 559 8.45 8.59 -24.65
C ASP A 559 7.16 8.12 -23.93
N PHE A 560 6.89 8.59 -22.72
CA PHE A 560 5.68 8.22 -21.99
C PHE A 560 4.41 8.76 -22.66
N ASP A 561 3.44 7.88 -22.89
CA ASP A 561 2.09 8.24 -23.30
C ASP A 561 1.04 7.83 -22.25
N LEU A 562 0.00 8.65 -22.14
CA LEU A 562 -1.09 8.47 -21.20
C LEU A 562 -2.36 9.08 -21.78
N LYS A 563 -3.48 8.36 -21.64
CA LYS A 563 -4.84 8.84 -21.85
C LYS A 563 -5.68 8.49 -20.64
N VAL A 564 -6.40 9.47 -20.09
CA VAL A 564 -7.37 9.26 -19.01
C VAL A 564 -8.78 9.49 -19.56
N ILE A 565 -9.66 8.53 -19.35
CA ILE A 565 -11.08 8.61 -19.73
C ILE A 565 -11.97 8.40 -18.51
N SER A 566 -13.08 9.14 -18.47
CA SER A 566 -14.12 9.01 -17.46
C SER A 566 -15.42 8.68 -18.18
N HIS A 567 -15.75 7.40 -18.21
CA HIS A 567 -16.95 6.88 -18.85
C HIS A 567 -18.15 7.08 -17.93
N THR A 568 -19.12 7.91 -18.34
CA THR A 568 -20.29 8.29 -17.53
C THR A 568 -21.62 7.77 -18.09
N GLU A 569 -21.59 7.02 -19.18
CA GLU A 569 -22.79 6.44 -19.81
C GLU A 569 -23.44 5.35 -18.94
N TYR A 570 -22.62 4.61 -18.20
CA TYR A 570 -23.06 3.63 -17.20
C TYR A 570 -21.90 3.23 -16.27
N GLY A 571 -22.24 2.53 -15.19
CA GLY A 571 -21.25 1.92 -14.29
C GLY A 571 -21.75 0.60 -13.71
N LYS A 572 -21.42 0.33 -12.44
CA LYS A 572 -21.76 -0.97 -11.82
C LYS A 572 -23.27 -1.24 -11.77
N GLY A 573 -24.11 -0.20 -11.83
CA GLY A 573 -25.55 -0.31 -11.79
C GLY A 573 -26.12 -1.05 -13.00
N LEU A 574 -25.68 -0.67 -14.20
CA LEU A 574 -26.05 -1.37 -15.43
C LEU A 574 -25.38 -2.74 -15.50
N ILE A 575 -24.07 -2.82 -15.21
CA ILE A 575 -23.31 -4.07 -15.37
C ILE A 575 -23.91 -5.21 -14.52
N LYS A 576 -24.36 -4.90 -13.30
CA LYS A 576 -25.02 -5.91 -12.45
C LYS A 576 -26.30 -6.49 -13.06
N LYS A 577 -26.98 -5.80 -13.99
CA LYS A 577 -28.17 -6.32 -14.68
C LYS A 577 -27.81 -7.50 -15.60
N PHE A 578 -26.62 -7.50 -16.19
CA PHE A 578 -26.06 -8.63 -16.95
C PHE A 578 -25.76 -9.87 -16.09
N ARG A 579 -25.89 -9.76 -14.75
CA ARG A 579 -25.60 -10.81 -13.77
C ARG A 579 -24.13 -11.24 -13.72
N VAL A 580 -23.22 -10.33 -14.05
CA VAL A 580 -21.77 -10.53 -13.98
C VAL A 580 -21.13 -9.58 -12.97
N SER A 581 -19.89 -9.88 -12.59
CA SER A 581 -19.08 -8.96 -11.79
C SER A 581 -18.67 -7.74 -12.62
N PRO A 582 -18.79 -6.51 -12.09
CA PRO A 582 -18.31 -5.30 -12.77
C PRO A 582 -16.83 -5.36 -13.14
N ASP A 583 -16.01 -5.95 -12.29
CA ASP A 583 -14.58 -6.12 -12.51
C ASP A 583 -14.30 -7.07 -13.69
N ALA A 584 -14.95 -8.24 -13.68
CA ALA A 584 -14.85 -9.22 -14.77
C ALA A 584 -15.36 -8.66 -16.11
N PHE A 585 -16.44 -7.88 -16.09
CA PHE A 585 -16.98 -7.23 -17.29
C PHE A 585 -15.96 -6.26 -17.91
N ILE A 586 -15.32 -5.43 -17.08
CA ILE A 586 -14.27 -4.51 -17.54
C ILE A 586 -13.09 -5.30 -18.11
N GLN A 587 -12.64 -6.34 -17.42
CA GLN A 587 -11.54 -7.19 -17.91
C GLN A 587 -11.86 -7.82 -19.27
N MET A 588 -13.10 -8.23 -19.52
CA MET A 588 -13.55 -8.73 -20.82
C MET A 588 -13.60 -7.62 -21.88
N ALA A 589 -14.05 -6.41 -21.52
CA ALA A 589 -13.99 -5.25 -22.41
C ALA A 589 -12.54 -4.95 -22.83
N LEU A 590 -11.59 -4.99 -21.88
CA LEU A 590 -10.16 -4.81 -22.16
C LEU A 590 -9.60 -5.89 -23.10
N GLN A 591 -10.03 -7.16 -22.96
CA GLN A 591 -9.59 -8.22 -23.88
C GLN A 591 -10.14 -8.01 -25.30
N LEU A 592 -11.40 -7.57 -25.42
CA LEU A 592 -12.01 -7.27 -26.71
C LEU A 592 -11.32 -6.08 -27.39
N ALA A 593 -11.11 -4.99 -26.64
CA ALA A 593 -10.39 -3.81 -27.11
C ALA A 593 -8.97 -4.18 -27.58
N TYR A 594 -8.24 -4.98 -26.79
CA TYR A 594 -6.85 -5.33 -27.12
C TYR A 594 -6.79 -6.17 -28.40
N TYR A 595 -7.72 -7.10 -28.59
CA TYR A 595 -7.77 -7.90 -29.80
C TYR A 595 -8.09 -7.07 -31.05
N ARG A 596 -8.99 -6.08 -30.94
CA ARG A 596 -9.28 -5.14 -32.05
C ARG A 596 -8.08 -4.28 -32.41
N ASN A 597 -7.37 -3.79 -31.40
CA ASN A 597 -6.21 -2.94 -31.57
C ASN A 597 -5.00 -3.69 -32.17
N SER A 598 -4.70 -4.87 -31.64
CA SER A 598 -3.46 -5.61 -31.94
C SER A 598 -3.61 -6.78 -32.90
N GLY A 599 -4.84 -7.24 -33.15
CA GLY A 599 -5.12 -8.48 -33.90
C GLY A 599 -4.71 -9.77 -33.18
N THR A 600 -4.27 -9.70 -31.92
CA THR A 600 -3.75 -10.85 -31.17
C THR A 600 -4.31 -10.90 -29.74
N ILE A 601 -4.15 -12.05 -29.09
CA ILE A 601 -4.42 -12.21 -27.66
C ILE A 601 -3.08 -12.23 -26.95
N THR A 602 -2.95 -11.42 -25.90
CA THR A 602 -1.72 -11.32 -25.12
C THR A 602 -1.90 -11.82 -23.70
N GLN A 603 -0.78 -12.04 -23.01
CA GLN A 603 -0.82 -12.34 -21.58
C GLN A 603 -1.17 -11.07 -20.80
N THR A 604 -2.27 -11.16 -20.04
CA THR A 604 -2.81 -10.04 -19.25
C THR A 604 -2.58 -10.27 -17.76
N TYR A 605 -2.02 -9.27 -17.08
CA TYR A 605 -1.85 -9.23 -15.63
C TYR A 605 -3.00 -8.44 -15.01
N GLU A 606 -3.54 -8.95 -13.92
CA GLU A 606 -4.42 -8.18 -13.03
C GLU A 606 -4.00 -8.40 -11.57
N SER A 607 -3.89 -7.30 -10.81
CA SER A 607 -3.53 -7.36 -9.39
C SER A 607 -4.73 -7.75 -8.52
N SER A 608 -4.55 -8.74 -7.63
CA SER A 608 -5.50 -9.10 -6.59
C SER A 608 -4.86 -9.04 -5.20
N MET A 609 -5.56 -8.49 -4.21
CA MET A 609 -5.02 -8.36 -2.87
C MET A 609 -4.97 -9.70 -2.12
N THR A 610 -3.87 -9.95 -1.41
CA THR A 610 -3.74 -11.07 -0.44
C THR A 610 -3.77 -10.59 1.00
N ARG A 611 -4.29 -9.37 1.25
CA ARG A 611 -4.40 -8.77 2.60
C ARG A 611 -5.35 -9.50 3.55
N LEU A 612 -6.05 -10.55 3.09
CA LEU A 612 -6.73 -11.52 3.95
C LEU A 612 -5.75 -12.37 4.80
N TYR A 613 -4.45 -12.26 4.52
CA TYR A 613 -3.39 -12.97 5.20
C TYR A 613 -2.45 -12.00 5.91
N ARG A 614 -1.82 -12.47 6.98
CA ARG A 614 -0.79 -11.73 7.70
C ARG A 614 0.32 -11.33 6.74
N ASN A 615 0.65 -10.04 6.72
CA ASN A 615 1.65 -9.44 5.83
C ASN A 615 1.39 -9.71 4.33
N GLY A 616 0.15 -9.98 3.93
CA GLY A 616 -0.21 -10.15 2.53
C GLY A 616 0.11 -8.92 1.67
N ARG A 617 0.54 -9.19 0.43
CA ARG A 617 0.76 -8.21 -0.63
C ARG A 617 -0.29 -8.42 -1.72
N THR A 618 0.15 -8.90 -2.88
CA THR A 618 -0.66 -9.17 -4.07
C THR A 618 -0.47 -10.61 -4.56
N GLU A 619 -1.44 -11.08 -5.33
CA GLU A 619 -1.37 -12.23 -6.22
C GLU A 619 -1.85 -11.78 -7.61
N THR A 620 -1.56 -12.56 -8.65
CA THR A 620 -1.97 -12.26 -10.02
C THR A 620 -3.24 -13.03 -10.37
N VAL A 621 -4.21 -12.31 -10.91
CA VAL A 621 -5.29 -12.86 -11.72
C VAL A 621 -4.84 -12.81 -13.18
N ARG A 622 -5.12 -13.88 -13.92
CA ARG A 622 -4.82 -14.02 -15.35
C ARG A 622 -6.15 -13.97 -16.10
N PRO A 623 -6.57 -12.80 -16.62
CA PRO A 623 -7.88 -12.65 -17.24
C PRO A 623 -8.05 -13.46 -18.52
N VAL A 624 -6.95 -13.74 -19.23
CA VAL A 624 -6.97 -14.52 -20.46
C VAL A 624 -7.14 -16.01 -20.15
N THR A 625 -8.26 -16.54 -20.60
CA THR A 625 -8.70 -17.93 -20.45
C THR A 625 -9.27 -18.42 -21.79
N ASN A 626 -9.52 -19.72 -21.90
CA ASN A 626 -10.21 -20.24 -23.09
C ASN A 626 -11.60 -19.61 -23.25
N GLU A 627 -12.28 -19.35 -22.15
CA GLU A 627 -13.60 -18.72 -22.11
C GLU A 627 -13.53 -17.25 -22.54
N SER A 628 -12.53 -16.48 -22.08
CA SER A 628 -12.35 -15.09 -22.54
C SER A 628 -11.99 -15.04 -24.04
N LYS A 629 -11.16 -15.96 -24.52
CA LYS A 629 -10.82 -16.10 -25.95
C LYS A 629 -12.06 -16.41 -26.79
N ALA A 630 -12.88 -17.35 -26.35
CA ALA A 630 -14.14 -17.69 -27.02
C ALA A 630 -15.10 -16.49 -27.04
N PHE A 631 -15.21 -15.73 -25.95
CA PHE A 631 -15.99 -14.50 -25.89
C PHE A 631 -15.49 -13.45 -26.90
N VAL A 632 -14.18 -13.14 -26.90
CA VAL A 632 -13.60 -12.14 -27.80
C VAL A 632 -13.86 -12.52 -29.26
N PHE A 633 -13.60 -13.76 -29.65
CA PHE A 633 -13.86 -14.21 -31.03
C PHE A 633 -15.36 -14.24 -31.35
N GLY A 634 -16.20 -14.62 -30.40
CA GLY A 634 -17.65 -14.61 -30.57
C GLY A 634 -18.21 -13.20 -30.77
N MET A 635 -17.66 -12.18 -30.10
CA MET A 635 -18.04 -10.78 -30.33
C MET A 635 -17.70 -10.28 -31.73
N MET A 636 -16.62 -10.81 -32.32
CA MET A 636 -16.16 -10.46 -33.67
C MET A 636 -16.88 -11.25 -34.77
N ASP A 637 -17.64 -12.30 -34.42
CA ASP A 637 -18.43 -13.07 -35.36
C ASP A 637 -19.79 -12.40 -35.63
N SER A 638 -20.03 -12.04 -36.89
CA SER A 638 -21.30 -11.44 -37.33
C SER A 638 -22.44 -12.45 -37.43
N LYS A 639 -22.15 -13.76 -37.36
CA LYS A 639 -23.15 -14.83 -37.45
C LYS A 639 -23.80 -15.16 -36.10
N LEU A 640 -23.15 -14.83 -34.99
CA LEU A 640 -23.68 -15.08 -33.66
C LEU A 640 -24.70 -14.02 -33.26
N SER A 641 -25.80 -14.46 -32.66
CA SER A 641 -26.81 -13.58 -32.08
C SER A 641 -26.31 -12.89 -30.81
N ASP A 642 -26.91 -11.75 -30.46
CA ASP A 642 -26.61 -11.03 -29.20
C ASP A 642 -26.79 -11.94 -27.97
N GLY A 643 -27.80 -12.82 -28.00
CA GLY A 643 -28.05 -13.77 -26.92
C GLY A 643 -26.93 -14.79 -26.74
N GLU A 644 -26.29 -15.23 -27.82
CA GLU A 644 -25.13 -16.12 -27.78
C GLU A 644 -23.88 -15.39 -27.30
N LYS A 645 -23.65 -14.17 -27.80
CA LYS A 645 -22.56 -13.29 -27.35
C LYS A 645 -22.65 -13.00 -25.86
N LEU A 646 -23.85 -12.72 -25.35
CA LEU A 646 -24.11 -12.51 -23.94
C LEU A 646 -23.80 -13.75 -23.09
N LYS A 647 -24.15 -14.96 -23.55
CA LYS A 647 -23.81 -16.20 -22.84
C LYS A 647 -22.30 -16.41 -22.77
N LEU A 648 -21.56 -16.11 -23.84
CA LEU A 648 -20.11 -16.18 -23.85
C LEU A 648 -19.49 -15.16 -22.88
N LEU A 649 -19.99 -13.93 -22.86
CA LEU A 649 -19.57 -12.89 -21.90
C LEU A 649 -19.79 -13.35 -20.46
N GLN A 650 -20.98 -13.85 -20.14
CA GLN A 650 -21.31 -14.34 -18.80
C GLN A 650 -20.38 -15.48 -18.37
N ARG A 651 -20.16 -16.45 -19.27
CA ARG A 651 -19.26 -17.58 -19.00
C ARG A 651 -17.83 -17.13 -18.75
N ALA A 652 -17.32 -16.20 -19.56
CA ALA A 652 -15.97 -15.66 -19.37
C ALA A 652 -15.84 -14.89 -18.05
N CYS A 653 -16.86 -14.10 -17.71
CA CYS A 653 -16.92 -13.37 -16.44
C CYS A 653 -16.96 -14.30 -15.21
N ASP A 654 -17.71 -15.40 -15.28
CA ASP A 654 -17.78 -16.38 -14.18
C ASP A 654 -16.41 -17.02 -13.92
N VAL A 655 -15.69 -17.41 -14.98
CA VAL A 655 -14.36 -17.99 -14.86
C VAL A 655 -13.34 -16.98 -14.34
N HIS A 656 -13.42 -15.72 -14.79
CA HIS A 656 -12.61 -14.64 -14.25
C HIS A 656 -12.84 -14.46 -12.75
N GLN A 657 -14.10 -14.39 -12.32
CA GLN A 657 -14.47 -14.22 -10.92
C GLN A 657 -13.98 -15.38 -10.05
N ASP A 658 -14.04 -16.61 -10.54
CA ASP A 658 -13.49 -17.78 -9.85
C ASP A 658 -11.97 -17.72 -9.72
N ASN A 659 -11.27 -17.27 -10.76
CA ASN A 659 -9.83 -17.04 -10.71
C ASN A 659 -9.47 -15.94 -9.70
N TYR A 660 -10.25 -14.86 -9.63
CA TYR A 660 -10.07 -13.79 -8.64
C TYR A 660 -10.24 -14.31 -7.20
N ARG A 661 -11.31 -15.08 -6.94
CA ARG A 661 -11.54 -15.74 -5.64
C ARG A 661 -10.40 -16.69 -5.27
N ASN A 662 -9.87 -17.44 -6.24
CA ASN A 662 -8.74 -18.33 -6.04
C ASN A 662 -7.46 -17.56 -5.68
N ALA A 663 -7.16 -16.45 -6.37
CA ALA A 663 -6.04 -15.57 -6.03
C ALA A 663 -6.15 -15.03 -4.59
N MET A 664 -7.30 -14.45 -4.21
CA MET A 664 -7.57 -13.97 -2.85
C MET A 664 -7.49 -15.08 -1.78
N SER A 665 -7.81 -16.32 -2.17
CA SER A 665 -7.77 -17.50 -1.30
C SER A 665 -6.41 -18.17 -1.27
N GLY A 666 -5.34 -17.53 -1.77
CA GLY A 666 -3.99 -18.08 -1.75
C GLY A 666 -3.83 -19.34 -2.62
N LYS A 667 -4.67 -19.49 -3.64
CA LYS A 667 -4.61 -20.53 -4.67
C LYS A 667 -4.09 -19.98 -6.01
N GLY A 668 -3.30 -18.91 -5.95
CA GLY A 668 -2.72 -18.29 -7.13
C GLY A 668 -1.63 -19.12 -7.79
N ILE A 669 -1.15 -18.62 -8.92
CA ILE A 669 -0.13 -19.26 -9.76
C ILE A 669 1.20 -18.52 -9.57
N ASP A 670 1.16 -17.20 -9.78
CA ASP A 670 2.32 -16.39 -10.07
C ASP A 670 3.26 -16.20 -8.89
N ARG A 671 2.75 -15.89 -7.68
CA ARG A 671 3.62 -15.78 -6.51
C ARG A 671 4.24 -17.12 -6.13
N HIS A 672 3.54 -18.23 -6.32
CA HIS A 672 4.09 -19.55 -6.04
C HIS A 672 5.25 -19.87 -7.00
N LEU A 673 5.05 -19.72 -8.32
CA LEU A 673 6.11 -19.91 -9.32
C LEU A 673 7.31 -18.97 -9.10
N PHE A 674 7.06 -17.71 -8.75
CA PHE A 674 8.11 -16.75 -8.37
C PHE A 674 8.93 -17.26 -7.18
N THR A 675 8.29 -17.72 -6.11
CA THR A 675 9.02 -18.23 -4.94
C THR A 675 9.79 -19.52 -5.25
N LEU A 676 9.27 -20.40 -6.12
CA LEU A 676 9.99 -21.59 -6.60
C LEU A 676 11.24 -21.18 -7.40
N TYR A 677 11.15 -20.12 -8.20
CA TYR A 677 12.30 -19.57 -8.93
C TYR A 677 13.32 -18.92 -7.99
N CYS A 678 12.90 -18.19 -6.96
CA CYS A 678 13.84 -17.71 -5.94
C CYS A 678 14.62 -18.85 -5.28
N VAL A 679 13.96 -19.99 -5.05
CA VAL A 679 14.61 -21.20 -4.53
C VAL A 679 15.57 -21.79 -5.56
N SER A 680 15.18 -21.91 -6.84
CA SER A 680 16.04 -22.46 -7.89
C SER A 680 17.32 -21.64 -8.06
N VAL A 681 17.21 -20.30 -8.10
CA VAL A 681 18.34 -19.38 -8.12
C VAL A 681 19.21 -19.54 -6.87
N GLY A 682 18.60 -19.67 -5.70
CA GLY A 682 19.32 -19.90 -4.44
C GLY A 682 20.15 -21.19 -4.42
N PHE A 683 19.76 -22.21 -5.18
CA PHE A 683 20.52 -23.45 -5.36
C PHE A 683 21.46 -23.43 -6.57
N GLY A 684 21.47 -22.37 -7.38
CA GLY A 684 22.19 -22.36 -8.65
C GLY A 684 21.65 -23.40 -9.64
N ILE A 685 20.36 -23.75 -9.54
CA ILE A 685 19.71 -24.70 -10.45
C ILE A 685 18.87 -23.92 -11.46
N GLU A 686 19.19 -24.10 -12.74
CA GLU A 686 18.39 -23.60 -13.84
C GLU A 686 17.22 -24.56 -14.11
N SER A 687 16.00 -24.02 -14.17
CA SER A 687 14.80 -24.81 -14.47
C SER A 687 14.17 -24.30 -15.78
N PRO A 688 14.15 -25.11 -16.85
CA PRO A 688 13.56 -24.73 -18.14
C PRO A 688 12.10 -24.29 -18.00
N PHE A 689 11.32 -25.01 -17.18
CA PHE A 689 9.92 -24.68 -16.93
C PHE A 689 9.75 -23.30 -16.26
N LEU A 690 10.50 -23.03 -15.18
CA LEU A 690 10.38 -21.74 -14.48
C LEU A 690 10.87 -20.58 -15.36
N ASN A 691 11.96 -20.78 -16.12
CA ASN A 691 12.45 -19.78 -17.07
C ASN A 691 11.38 -19.48 -18.13
N ASN A 692 10.77 -20.50 -18.73
CA ASN A 692 9.69 -20.32 -19.70
C ASN A 692 8.45 -19.64 -19.08
N ALA A 693 8.06 -20.07 -17.88
CA ALA A 693 6.86 -19.55 -17.23
C ALA A 693 6.98 -18.08 -16.81
N LEU A 694 8.17 -17.66 -16.39
CA LEU A 694 8.44 -16.31 -15.90
C LEU A 694 8.87 -15.33 -16.99
N SER A 695 9.30 -15.81 -18.16
CA SER A 695 9.84 -14.98 -19.24
C SER A 695 8.81 -14.33 -20.16
N ARG A 696 7.54 -14.76 -20.08
CA ARG A 696 6.49 -14.22 -20.95
C ARG A 696 6.13 -12.78 -20.56
N PRO A 697 6.09 -11.85 -21.52
CA PRO A 697 5.82 -10.44 -21.25
C PRO A 697 4.35 -10.21 -20.91
N TRP A 698 4.10 -9.24 -20.03
CA TRP A 698 2.75 -8.83 -19.63
C TRP A 698 2.37 -7.57 -20.39
N ARG A 699 2.04 -7.75 -21.67
CA ARG A 699 1.77 -6.61 -22.57
C ARG A 699 0.49 -5.87 -22.21
N LEU A 700 -0.40 -6.46 -21.42
CA LEU A 700 -1.51 -5.75 -20.82
C LEU A 700 -1.43 -5.94 -19.31
N SER A 701 -0.95 -4.91 -18.61
CA SER A 701 -0.89 -4.90 -17.15
C SER A 701 -2.01 -4.05 -16.60
N THR A 702 -2.82 -4.64 -15.73
CA THR A 702 -4.05 -4.00 -15.25
C THR A 702 -4.14 -3.97 -13.73
N SER A 703 -4.80 -2.95 -13.20
CA SER A 703 -5.13 -2.88 -11.78
C SER A 703 -6.45 -2.19 -11.54
N GLN A 704 -7.31 -2.81 -10.75
CA GLN A 704 -8.46 -2.13 -10.16
C GLN A 704 -8.01 -1.34 -8.93
N GLN A 705 -8.36 -0.05 -8.87
CA GLN A 705 -8.29 0.70 -7.63
C GLN A 705 -9.63 0.60 -6.87
N PRO A 706 -9.62 0.38 -5.54
CA PRO A 706 -10.85 0.36 -4.76
C PRO A 706 -11.29 1.77 -4.38
N GLN A 707 -12.60 2.01 -4.44
CA GLN A 707 -13.25 3.22 -3.95
C GLN A 707 -14.33 2.86 -2.92
N GLN A 708 -14.71 3.84 -2.10
CA GLN A 708 -15.63 3.67 -0.98
C GLN A 708 -15.03 2.77 0.10
N GLN A 709 -13.73 2.95 0.34
CA GLN A 709 -13.01 2.29 1.43
C GLN A 709 -13.28 2.92 2.81
N THR A 710 -13.97 4.06 2.83
CA THR A 710 -14.36 4.78 4.05
C THR A 710 -15.86 4.83 4.22
N GLU A 711 -16.32 4.96 5.47
CA GLU A 711 -17.74 5.08 5.80
C GLU A 711 -18.25 6.53 5.68
N ASN A 712 -17.40 7.48 5.29
CA ASN A 712 -17.67 8.92 5.37
C ASN A 712 -18.50 9.48 4.18
N TRP A 713 -18.76 8.68 3.15
CA TRP A 713 -19.44 9.17 1.94
C TRP A 713 -20.83 9.73 2.19
N HIS A 714 -21.57 9.21 3.16
CA HIS A 714 -22.87 9.75 3.56
C HIS A 714 -22.75 11.18 4.15
N LEU A 715 -21.64 11.49 4.81
CA LEU A 715 -21.37 12.84 5.32
C LEU A 715 -21.01 13.80 4.18
N VAL A 716 -20.31 13.31 3.16
CA VAL A 716 -20.00 14.08 1.94
C VAL A 716 -21.29 14.43 1.21
N GLU A 717 -22.15 13.45 0.98
CA GLU A 717 -23.46 13.65 0.36
C GLU A 717 -24.25 14.75 1.08
N LYS A 718 -24.42 14.60 2.40
CA LYS A 718 -25.10 15.58 3.24
C LYS A 718 -24.45 16.97 3.20
N ALA A 719 -23.12 17.05 3.16
CA ALA A 719 -22.42 18.33 3.10
C ALA A 719 -22.57 19.04 1.74
N LEU A 720 -22.83 18.29 0.67
CA LEU A 720 -23.03 18.82 -0.68
C LEU A 720 -24.50 19.08 -1.02
N GLU A 721 -25.45 18.64 -0.19
CA GLU A 721 -26.88 18.95 -0.34
C GLU A 721 -27.12 20.46 -0.48
N GLY A 722 -27.82 20.87 -1.55
CA GLY A 722 -28.09 22.27 -1.85
C GLY A 722 -26.90 23.07 -2.42
N SER A 723 -25.74 22.45 -2.60
CA SER A 723 -24.61 23.02 -3.33
C SER A 723 -24.76 22.81 -4.84
N LYS A 724 -23.90 23.46 -5.64
CA LYS A 724 -23.82 23.24 -7.09
C LYS A 724 -23.15 21.91 -7.48
N PHE A 725 -22.60 21.19 -6.50
CA PHE A 725 -21.88 19.94 -6.69
C PHE A 725 -22.66 18.77 -6.08
N SER A 726 -22.39 17.58 -6.59
CA SER A 726 -22.95 16.31 -6.16
C SER A 726 -21.86 15.39 -5.60
N ILE A 727 -22.28 14.28 -5.01
CA ILE A 727 -21.34 13.22 -4.60
C ILE A 727 -20.52 12.68 -5.78
N GLU A 728 -21.06 12.71 -7.00
CA GLU A 728 -20.36 12.21 -8.20
C GLU A 728 -19.17 13.10 -8.56
N ASP A 729 -19.28 14.42 -8.37
CA ASP A 729 -18.18 15.37 -8.59
C ASP A 729 -16.98 15.10 -7.67
N ALA A 730 -17.26 14.63 -6.44
CA ALA A 730 -16.25 14.32 -5.44
C ALA A 730 -15.62 12.91 -5.60
N ARG A 731 -16.20 12.03 -6.42
CA ARG A 731 -15.70 10.66 -6.59
C ARG A 731 -14.44 10.64 -7.44
N CYS A 732 -13.39 10.01 -6.93
CA CYS A 732 -12.13 9.93 -7.66
C CYS A 732 -12.26 9.08 -8.94
N PRO A 733 -11.79 9.55 -10.12
CA PRO A 733 -11.76 8.75 -11.34
C PRO A 733 -10.64 7.69 -11.30
N GLY A 734 -9.74 7.75 -10.31
CA GLY A 734 -8.70 6.77 -10.05
C GLY A 734 -7.30 7.36 -10.14
N GLY A 735 -6.37 6.54 -10.59
CA GLY A 735 -4.95 6.82 -10.66
C GLY A 735 -4.26 5.83 -11.58
N GLY A 736 -3.09 6.16 -12.09
CA GLY A 736 -2.40 5.35 -13.11
C GLY A 736 -0.96 4.99 -12.74
N PHE A 737 -0.36 4.16 -13.59
CA PHE A 737 1.03 3.72 -13.53
C PHE A 737 1.53 3.53 -14.98
N GLY A 738 2.85 3.48 -15.19
CA GLY A 738 3.41 3.28 -16.53
C GLY A 738 3.32 1.83 -17.04
N PRO A 739 3.52 1.60 -18.35
CA PRO A 739 3.51 0.25 -18.90
C PRO A 739 4.71 -0.55 -18.39
N VAL A 740 4.50 -1.84 -18.16
CA VAL A 740 5.51 -2.77 -17.63
C VAL A 740 6.25 -3.57 -18.72
N ALA A 741 5.83 -3.41 -19.96
CA ALA A 741 6.46 -3.96 -21.16
C ALA A 741 6.65 -2.82 -22.17
N GLU A 742 7.75 -2.86 -22.91
CA GLU A 742 8.05 -1.86 -23.94
C GLU A 742 6.99 -1.83 -25.06
N ASP A 743 6.43 -2.99 -25.37
CA ASP A 743 5.41 -3.23 -26.41
C ASP A 743 4.02 -3.47 -25.81
N GLY A 744 3.70 -2.80 -24.70
CA GLY A 744 2.48 -3.04 -23.95
C GLY A 744 1.83 -1.79 -23.36
N TYR A 745 0.76 -2.05 -22.61
CA TYR A 745 -0.09 -1.06 -21.96
C TYR A 745 -0.11 -1.26 -20.43
N GLY A 746 -0.13 -0.16 -19.70
CA GLY A 746 -0.53 -0.12 -18.29
C GLY A 746 -1.93 0.47 -18.18
N VAL A 747 -2.92 -0.31 -17.71
CA VAL A 747 -4.32 0.10 -17.60
C VAL A 747 -4.78 0.01 -16.14
N SER A 748 -4.91 1.16 -15.49
CA SER A 748 -5.61 1.23 -14.22
C SER A 748 -7.07 1.60 -14.46
N TYR A 749 -7.99 0.99 -13.73
CA TYR A 749 -9.41 1.29 -13.83
C TYR A 749 -10.08 1.38 -12.46
N MET A 750 -11.17 2.15 -12.40
CA MET A 750 -11.94 2.46 -11.22
C MET A 750 -13.42 2.25 -11.48
N ILE A 751 -14.11 1.54 -10.60
CA ILE A 751 -15.58 1.40 -10.64
C ILE A 751 -16.18 2.39 -9.65
N ALA A 752 -16.48 3.59 -10.15
CA ALA A 752 -16.77 4.75 -9.34
C ALA A 752 -18.26 5.00 -9.14
N GLY A 753 -18.93 4.03 -8.51
CA GLY A 753 -20.36 4.09 -8.22
C GLY A 753 -21.23 3.45 -9.29
N GLU A 754 -22.48 3.87 -9.37
CA GLU A 754 -23.48 3.21 -10.22
C GLU A 754 -23.36 3.58 -11.70
N ASN A 755 -22.82 4.77 -12.01
CA ASN A 755 -22.87 5.37 -13.35
C ASN A 755 -21.50 5.84 -13.90
N MET A 756 -20.39 5.58 -13.22
CA MET A 756 -19.07 6.04 -13.67
C MET A 756 -18.01 4.94 -13.61
N LEU A 757 -17.22 4.83 -14.68
CA LEU A 757 -16.00 4.05 -14.77
C LEU A 757 -14.84 4.97 -15.15
N GLY A 758 -13.73 4.91 -14.43
CA GLY A 758 -12.50 5.64 -14.80
C GLY A 758 -11.45 4.70 -15.36
N PHE A 759 -10.71 5.15 -16.39
CA PHE A 759 -9.57 4.41 -16.94
C PHE A 759 -8.37 5.31 -17.16
N HIS A 760 -7.20 4.77 -16.87
CA HIS A 760 -5.90 5.40 -17.07
C HIS A 760 -5.06 4.46 -17.92
N ILE A 761 -4.87 4.82 -19.19
CA ILE A 761 -4.22 3.99 -20.20
C ILE A 761 -2.85 4.57 -20.53
N SER A 762 -1.78 3.85 -20.20
CA SER A 762 -0.41 4.25 -20.49
C SER A 762 0.26 3.32 -21.52
N SER A 763 1.16 3.88 -22.32
CA SER A 763 1.98 3.17 -23.31
C SER A 763 3.28 3.94 -23.57
N LYS A 764 4.11 3.44 -24.49
CA LYS A 764 5.35 4.12 -24.93
C LYS A 764 5.24 4.54 -26.37
N LYS A 765 5.55 5.81 -26.67
CA LYS A 765 5.49 6.37 -28.03
C LYS A 765 6.53 5.77 -28.95
N ALA A 766 7.66 5.30 -28.41
CA ALA A 766 8.70 4.60 -29.15
C ALA A 766 8.21 3.28 -29.75
N CYS A 767 7.14 2.68 -29.21
CA CYS A 767 6.53 1.48 -29.76
C CYS A 767 5.41 1.85 -30.75
N PRO A 768 5.61 1.68 -32.07
CA PRO A 768 4.63 2.11 -33.08
C PRO A 768 3.32 1.30 -33.06
N SER A 769 3.34 0.11 -32.46
CA SER A 769 2.15 -0.73 -32.29
C SER A 769 1.31 -0.39 -31.06
N THR A 770 1.73 0.58 -30.23
CA THR A 770 0.94 1.02 -29.07
C THR A 770 0.56 2.50 -29.17
N SER A 771 -0.64 2.84 -28.73
CA SER A 771 -1.09 4.23 -28.59
C SER A 771 -2.17 4.32 -27.52
N SER A 772 -1.95 5.15 -26.50
CA SER A 772 -2.90 5.28 -25.41
C SER A 772 -4.24 5.85 -25.86
N ASP A 773 -4.23 6.81 -26.78
CA ASP A 773 -5.45 7.38 -27.36
C ASP A 773 -6.24 6.35 -28.16
N LYS A 774 -5.60 5.65 -29.12
CA LYS A 774 -6.30 4.62 -29.93
C LYS A 774 -6.87 3.52 -29.05
N PHE A 775 -6.10 3.07 -28.06
CA PHE A 775 -6.58 2.02 -27.17
C PHE A 775 -7.71 2.49 -26.26
N ALA A 776 -7.75 3.77 -25.88
CA ALA A 776 -8.89 4.35 -25.18
C ALA A 776 -10.16 4.34 -26.05
N ASP A 777 -10.05 4.68 -27.34
CA ASP A 777 -11.17 4.62 -28.28
C ASP A 777 -11.68 3.18 -28.44
N ASP A 778 -10.77 2.20 -28.52
CA ASP A 778 -11.13 0.77 -28.57
C ASP A 778 -11.83 0.29 -27.29
N ILE A 779 -11.45 0.82 -26.12
CA ILE A 779 -12.11 0.52 -24.83
C ILE A 779 -13.51 1.10 -24.81
N GLU A 780 -13.70 2.37 -25.18
CA GLU A 780 -15.04 3.00 -25.24
C GLU A 780 -15.95 2.26 -26.23
N GLN A 781 -15.43 1.88 -27.40
CA GLN A 781 -16.19 1.09 -28.37
C GLN A 781 -16.53 -0.30 -27.82
N ALA A 782 -15.60 -0.98 -27.14
CA ALA A 782 -15.88 -2.26 -26.49
C ALA A 782 -16.97 -2.10 -25.42
N LEU A 783 -16.91 -1.06 -24.57
CA LEU A 783 -17.94 -0.78 -23.57
C LEU A 783 -19.31 -0.49 -24.21
N ALA A 784 -19.36 0.22 -25.34
CA ALA A 784 -20.60 0.47 -26.07
C ALA A 784 -21.19 -0.83 -26.66
N ASP A 785 -20.36 -1.69 -27.23
CA ASP A 785 -20.79 -2.97 -27.81
C ASP A 785 -21.26 -3.95 -26.73
N LEU A 786 -20.63 -3.96 -25.55
CA LEU A 786 -21.09 -4.80 -24.45
C LEU A 786 -22.42 -4.26 -23.89
N LYS A 787 -22.62 -2.94 -23.87
CA LYS A 787 -23.90 -2.30 -23.47
C LYS A 787 -25.03 -2.71 -24.42
N SER A 788 -24.79 -2.82 -25.73
CA SER A 788 -25.82 -3.17 -26.73
C SER A 788 -26.33 -4.61 -26.62
N LEU A 789 -25.58 -5.51 -25.98
CA LEU A 789 -26.06 -6.88 -25.68
C LEU A 789 -27.20 -6.91 -24.65
N TRP A 790 -27.43 -5.81 -23.92
CA TRP A 790 -28.52 -5.73 -22.95
C TRP A 790 -29.82 -5.25 -23.60
N HIS A 791 -30.75 -6.18 -23.76
CA HIS A 791 -32.14 -5.90 -24.10
C HIS A 791 -32.98 -5.92 -22.82
N PRO A 792 -33.70 -4.84 -22.46
CA PRO A 792 -34.66 -4.90 -21.36
C PRO A 792 -35.66 -6.00 -21.67
N LYS A 793 -35.87 -6.93 -20.75
CA LYS A 793 -37.00 -7.85 -20.87
C LYS A 793 -38.28 -7.04 -20.79
N GLU A 794 -39.12 -7.14 -21.82
CA GLU A 794 -40.51 -6.65 -21.80
C GLU A 794 -41.29 -7.17 -20.59
#